data_AF-A0A4P7NJG4-F1
#
_entry.id   AF-A0A4P7NJG4-F1
#
_cell.length_a   1.000
_cell.length_b   1.000
_cell.length_c   1.000
_cell.angle_alpha   90.00
_cell.angle_beta   90.00
_cell.angle_gamma   90.00
#
_symmetry.space_group_name_H-M   'P 1'
#
loop_
_entity.id
_entity.type
_entity.pdbx_description
1 polymer ?
#
loop_
_entity_poly.entity_id
_entity_poly.type
_entity_poly.pdbx_seq_one_letter_code
_entity_poly.pdbx_strand_id
1 'polypeptide(L)'
;MPSEYLGALRLDDEELSRLEQLANELTGAVKRIRAESQATKARYSDAPRHHALYAASGIQELLRGPKEYVRAAWLLQMVVAALMVFEDFKGFDHIPAEGAISFADLAKKLDAEEVLIRRITNPLVAIKILKLVGGDKLAHSNRSRGSIGAQPTRGHNSVFNKYVHPGALAMPTYFAKYGRKEPTTRHHTLLTFAQGRPELTMWECIRQQGPENVQMFMDNMAVWSGNQPKYGTYDFRWIVDVGNKQPGRPLLVDVGSSKGHVTQAVLASTPGLDASRCVLEDLPEVIEELVRLDPEDLRGSRKIPINFHKEQPVKGALIYMIRTCLHDYGDDESVEILRIIVDAMADDSRLLILEQVLSNPPKLFGAVMDISMMVVGGKERNKEQWADLAARSGLRILKIHQENEDALMSNMTEVSSTRLYLGNLPRSATKEDVSTHFSSHGTGKITEIKLMNGFGFIEYDDPLDARDVVPAFHGSTFMGERLTVQFARGTRNREGGSGGGGGGGGGGGYGGERSGPRPRRTAFRMQISGLPVDTSWQDLKDFARQSQLDVVYSETGRNNNGEGFVEFETAADLASAVEALDGKEFKDKIVRCVANTQPDPPPRDGRGRSRSPPGRRPYGPPGDEYDRRGPPRGYSPPRRDGYRDGYRDRSPPRREYYDDRARYRSPPRHGRGPPMDDYPPPPPRGRYDHDPYRRDYPPPDPYANGRPYDRPPPRDFPPRDPGYAREGGYPREYDRPGRYW
;
A
#
# COMPACT_ATOMS: atom_id res chain seq x y z
N MET A 1 -7.90 11.66 31.94
CA MET A 1 -6.59 10.97 31.80
C MET A 1 -5.67 11.47 32.89
N PRO A 2 -5.07 10.60 33.72
CA PRO A 2 -4.00 10.98 34.65
C PRO A 2 -2.75 11.45 33.91
N SER A 3 -1.93 12.30 34.52
CA SER A 3 -0.74 12.91 33.90
C SER A 3 0.45 11.96 33.72
N GLU A 4 0.38 10.73 34.25
CA GLU A 4 1.46 9.73 34.18
C GLU A 4 1.74 9.25 32.74
N TYR A 5 0.75 9.34 31.84
CA TYR A 5 0.87 9.00 30.42
C TYR A 5 1.61 10.04 29.55
N LEU A 6 2.23 11.07 30.13
CA LEU A 6 2.84 12.19 29.41
C LEU A 6 4.37 12.31 29.56
N GLY A 7 5.04 11.29 30.14
CA GLY A 7 6.31 11.52 30.84
C GLY A 7 7.52 10.60 30.61
N ALA A 8 7.54 9.66 29.66
CA ALA A 8 8.78 9.03 29.17
C ALA A 8 8.54 8.24 27.88
N LEU A 9 9.43 8.35 26.89
CA LEU A 9 9.64 7.27 25.94
C LEU A 9 10.43 6.19 26.68
N ARG A 10 9.91 4.96 26.71
CA ARG A 10 10.60 3.78 27.21
C ARG A 10 10.58 2.77 26.09
N LEU A 11 11.77 2.44 25.58
CA LEU A 11 11.95 1.33 24.66
C LEU A 11 11.99 0.03 25.48
N ASP A 12 11.43 -1.05 24.95
CA ASP A 12 11.66 -2.40 25.48
C ASP A 12 12.94 -3.04 24.92
N ASP A 13 13.27 -4.25 25.39
CA ASP A 13 14.50 -4.95 25.00
C ASP A 13 14.53 -5.34 23.51
N GLU A 14 13.38 -5.52 22.86
CA GLU A 14 13.28 -5.81 21.41
C GLU A 14 13.47 -4.51 20.60
N GLU A 15 12.84 -3.41 21.03
CA GLU A 15 13.04 -2.08 20.45
C GLU A 15 14.49 -1.58 20.59
N LEU A 16 15.13 -1.83 21.75
CA LEU A 16 16.55 -1.53 21.97
C LEU A 16 17.46 -2.38 21.07
N SER A 17 17.21 -3.69 20.99
CA SER A 17 17.96 -4.59 20.09
C SER A 17 17.82 -4.16 18.62
N ARG A 18 16.62 -3.74 18.21
CA ARG A 18 16.36 -3.23 16.86
C ARG A 18 17.04 -1.89 16.60
N LEU A 19 17.11 -1.00 17.60
CA LEU A 19 17.83 0.27 17.52
C LEU A 19 19.34 0.05 17.30
N GLU A 20 19.94 -0.89 18.04
CA GLU A 20 21.35 -1.27 17.86
C GLU A 20 21.61 -1.89 16.49
N GLN A 21 20.72 -2.77 16.02
CA GLN A 21 20.80 -3.33 14.67
C GLN A 21 20.78 -2.23 13.60
N LEU A 22 19.83 -1.29 13.67
CA LEU A 22 19.70 -0.19 12.73
C LEU A 22 20.92 0.76 12.76
N ALA A 23 21.51 1.00 13.94
CA ALA A 23 22.74 1.78 14.07
C ALA A 23 23.94 1.10 13.38
N ASN A 24 24.02 -0.23 13.46
CA ASN A 24 25.03 -1.03 12.75
C ASN A 24 24.78 -1.06 11.23
N GLU A 25 23.52 -1.23 10.79
CA GLU A 25 23.11 -1.16 9.38
C GLU A 25 23.48 0.21 8.75
N LEU A 26 23.15 1.31 9.43
CA LEU A 26 23.52 2.67 9.04
C LEU A 26 25.05 2.84 8.97
N THR A 27 25.79 2.35 9.97
CA THR A 27 27.26 2.43 9.99
C THR A 27 27.88 1.64 8.83
N GLY A 28 27.38 0.45 8.54
CA GLY A 28 27.80 -0.36 7.38
C GLY A 28 27.49 0.31 6.04
N ALA A 29 26.31 0.93 5.91
CA ALA A 29 25.94 1.67 4.71
C ALA A 29 26.82 2.91 4.49
N VAL A 30 27.13 3.68 5.54
CA VAL A 30 28.05 4.83 5.47
C VAL A 30 29.49 4.40 5.13
N LYS A 31 29.96 3.25 5.63
CA LYS A 31 31.25 2.67 5.22
C LYS A 31 31.28 2.37 3.72
N ARG A 32 30.24 1.75 3.15
CA ARG A 32 30.14 1.48 1.69
C ARG A 32 30.12 2.76 0.86
N ILE A 33 29.30 3.75 1.22
CA ILE A 33 29.26 5.07 0.54
C ILE A 33 30.65 5.72 0.51
N ARG A 34 31.42 5.63 1.61
CA ARG A 34 32.80 6.12 1.66
C ARG A 34 33.73 5.34 0.72
N ALA A 35 33.69 4.01 0.76
CA ALA A 35 34.54 3.16 -0.08
C ALA A 35 34.29 3.40 -1.58
N GLU A 36 33.02 3.37 -2.02
CA GLU A 36 32.63 3.64 -3.40
C GLU A 36 33.06 5.05 -3.87
N SER A 37 32.82 6.07 -3.03
CA SER A 37 33.19 7.45 -3.33
C SER A 37 34.71 7.68 -3.37
N GLN A 38 35.51 6.84 -2.70
CA GLN A 38 36.97 6.86 -2.77
C GLN A 38 37.51 6.10 -3.98
N ALA A 39 36.90 4.96 -4.33
CA ALA A 39 37.33 4.11 -5.44
C ALA A 39 37.01 4.73 -6.81
N THR A 40 35.79 5.23 -7.01
CA THR A 40 35.31 5.69 -8.33
C THR A 40 35.71 7.13 -8.67
N LYS A 41 36.12 7.94 -7.68
CA LYS A 41 36.25 9.41 -7.76
C LYS A 41 35.00 10.14 -8.27
N ALA A 42 33.86 9.46 -8.33
CA ALA A 42 32.62 9.93 -8.93
C ALA A 42 31.42 9.48 -8.06
N ARG A 43 30.21 9.65 -8.61
CA ARG A 43 28.94 9.41 -7.92
C ARG A 43 28.83 7.93 -7.49
N TYR A 44 28.70 7.69 -6.19
CA TYR A 44 28.46 6.35 -5.61
C TYR A 44 27.08 5.80 -6.01
N SER A 45 26.84 4.50 -5.80
CA SER A 45 25.58 3.84 -6.14
C SER A 45 24.43 4.18 -5.18
N ASP A 46 23.19 4.26 -5.67
CA ASP A 46 22.07 4.73 -4.85
C ASP A 46 21.61 3.71 -3.78
N ALA A 47 21.90 2.41 -3.95
CA ALA A 47 21.47 1.37 -3.01
C ALA A 47 22.07 1.51 -1.60
N PRO A 48 23.39 1.71 -1.40
CA PRO A 48 23.96 2.11 -0.10
C PRO A 48 23.30 3.35 0.51
N ARG A 49 22.94 4.36 -0.30
CA ARG A 49 22.27 5.57 0.19
C ARG A 49 20.84 5.27 0.64
N HIS A 50 20.09 4.46 -0.11
CA HIS A 50 18.74 4.05 0.26
C HIS A 50 18.74 3.19 1.53
N HIS A 51 19.71 2.28 1.67
CA HIS A 51 19.92 1.51 2.91
C HIS A 51 20.23 2.44 4.11
N ALA A 52 21.12 3.43 3.94
CA ALA A 52 21.41 4.41 4.98
C ALA A 52 20.19 5.26 5.36
N LEU A 53 19.36 5.65 4.38
CA LEU A 53 18.11 6.38 4.62
C LEU A 53 17.06 5.53 5.34
N TYR A 54 16.93 4.25 4.99
CA TYR A 54 16.03 3.31 5.68
C TYR A 54 16.44 3.13 7.14
N ALA A 55 17.72 2.81 7.39
CA ALA A 55 18.23 2.61 8.75
C ALA A 55 18.10 3.89 9.60
N ALA A 56 18.43 5.05 9.04
CA ALA A 56 18.25 6.35 9.72
C ALA A 56 16.77 6.70 9.97
N SER A 57 15.83 6.20 9.16
CA SER A 57 14.39 6.40 9.37
C SER A 57 13.89 5.53 10.51
N GLY A 58 14.23 4.24 10.54
CA GLY A 58 13.86 3.35 11.65
C GLY A 58 14.41 3.82 13.01
N ILE A 59 15.64 4.35 13.03
CA ILE A 59 16.22 5.01 14.23
C ILE A 59 15.36 6.21 14.68
N GLN A 60 14.83 7.00 13.75
CA GLN A 60 13.95 8.13 14.07
C GLN A 60 12.54 7.70 14.49
N GLU A 61 12.03 6.59 13.96
CA GLU A 61 10.73 6.03 14.36
C GLU A 61 10.77 5.52 15.80
N LEU A 62 11.81 4.76 16.17
CA LEU A 62 12.01 4.30 17.55
C LEU A 62 12.28 5.45 18.53
N LEU A 63 13.17 6.40 18.19
CA LEU A 63 13.62 7.44 19.14
C LEU A 63 12.67 8.65 19.30
N ARG A 64 11.64 8.80 18.47
CA ARG A 64 10.74 9.97 18.54
C ARG A 64 9.50 9.70 19.38
N GLY A 65 9.49 10.26 20.59
CA GLY A 65 8.26 10.40 21.36
C GLY A 65 7.17 11.23 20.65
N PRO A 66 5.90 11.14 21.08
CA PRO A 66 4.79 11.86 20.44
C PRO A 66 4.97 13.39 20.42
N LYS A 67 5.67 13.97 21.41
CA LYS A 67 5.97 15.40 21.46
C LYS A 67 6.94 15.82 20.36
N GLU A 68 7.90 14.96 20.04
CA GLU A 68 8.94 15.18 19.03
C GLU A 68 8.34 15.09 17.63
N TYR A 69 7.42 14.14 17.39
CA TYR A 69 6.62 14.08 16.16
C TYR A 69 5.75 15.33 15.95
N VAL A 70 4.96 15.73 16.95
CA VAL A 70 4.08 16.91 16.84
C VAL A 70 4.91 18.20 16.64
N ARG A 71 6.02 18.34 17.36
CA ARG A 71 6.95 19.48 17.18
C ARG A 71 7.57 19.49 15.78
N ALA A 72 7.99 18.34 15.25
CA ALA A 72 8.56 18.24 13.91
C ALA A 72 7.53 18.58 12.81
N ALA A 73 6.31 18.07 12.92
CA ALA A 73 5.22 18.37 11.98
C ALA A 73 4.89 19.87 11.97
N TRP A 74 4.75 20.50 13.14
CA TRP A 74 4.52 21.95 13.25
C TRP A 74 5.66 22.77 12.66
N LEU A 75 6.92 22.43 12.97
CA LEU A 75 8.09 23.13 12.41
C LEU A 75 8.14 23.03 10.87
N LEU A 76 7.84 21.86 10.30
CA LEU A 76 7.78 21.66 8.85
C LEU A 76 6.62 22.44 8.22
N GLN A 77 5.46 22.52 8.87
CA GLN A 77 4.34 23.34 8.41
C GLN A 77 4.70 24.83 8.34
N MET A 78 5.43 25.35 9.35
CA MET A 78 5.90 26.74 9.34
C MET A 78 6.98 26.98 8.25
N VAL A 79 7.80 25.97 7.94
CA VAL A 79 8.76 26.01 6.82
C VAL A 79 8.04 26.04 5.47
N VAL A 80 6.98 25.25 5.27
CA VAL A 80 6.17 25.26 4.04
C VAL A 80 5.50 26.62 3.84
N ALA A 81 4.88 27.20 4.88
CA ALA A 81 4.28 28.52 4.80
C ALA A 81 5.31 29.62 4.43
N ALA A 82 6.54 29.51 4.94
CA ALA A 82 7.63 30.41 4.59
C ALA A 82 8.19 30.18 3.16
N LEU A 83 8.16 28.93 2.67
CA LEU A 83 8.53 28.58 1.30
C LEU A 83 7.52 29.16 0.30
N MET A 84 6.22 29.02 0.55
CA MET A 84 5.14 29.56 -0.28
C MET A 84 5.33 31.07 -0.52
N VAL A 85 5.45 31.88 0.54
CA VAL A 85 5.63 33.34 0.43
C VAL A 85 6.92 33.70 -0.32
N PHE A 86 8.01 32.96 -0.10
CA PHE A 86 9.28 33.22 -0.79
C PHE A 86 9.24 32.79 -2.28
N GLU A 87 8.40 31.82 -2.64
CA GLU A 87 8.15 31.40 -4.02
C GLU A 87 7.21 32.37 -4.75
N ASP A 88 6.13 32.83 -4.11
CA ASP A 88 5.21 33.86 -4.62
C ASP A 88 5.94 35.17 -4.92
N PHE A 89 6.86 35.59 -4.03
CA PHE A 89 7.74 36.75 -4.25
C PHE A 89 8.78 36.52 -5.36
N LYS A 90 8.89 35.31 -5.94
CA LYS A 90 9.96 34.90 -6.86
C LYS A 90 11.36 35.02 -6.26
N GLY A 91 11.46 34.91 -4.93
CA GLY A 91 12.69 35.14 -4.15
C GLY A 91 13.88 34.28 -4.58
N PHE A 92 13.63 33.08 -5.10
CA PHE A 92 14.68 32.23 -5.67
C PHE A 92 15.30 32.80 -6.95
N ASP A 93 14.55 33.50 -7.78
CA ASP A 93 15.02 34.03 -9.07
C ASP A 93 15.91 35.28 -8.92
N HIS A 94 15.79 35.97 -7.78
CA HIS A 94 16.53 37.20 -7.48
C HIS A 94 17.87 36.97 -6.75
N ILE A 95 18.10 35.75 -6.24
CA ILE A 95 19.40 35.27 -5.74
C ILE A 95 20.25 34.83 -6.95
N PRO A 96 21.56 35.14 -7.00
CA PRO A 96 22.40 34.69 -8.11
C PRO A 96 22.68 33.18 -8.01
N ALA A 97 22.58 32.47 -9.14
CA ALA A 97 22.75 31.01 -9.24
C ALA A 97 24.10 30.49 -8.69
N GLU A 98 25.12 31.35 -8.75
CA GLU A 98 26.43 31.22 -8.09
C GLU A 98 26.78 32.52 -7.37
N GLY A 99 27.46 32.44 -6.21
CA GLY A 99 27.70 33.59 -5.35
C GLY A 99 26.59 33.81 -4.30
N ALA A 100 26.40 35.06 -3.86
CA ALA A 100 25.45 35.43 -2.82
C ALA A 100 24.95 36.89 -2.99
N ILE A 101 23.76 37.21 -2.47
CA ILE A 101 23.15 38.54 -2.47
C ILE A 101 22.89 39.01 -1.03
N SER A 102 23.02 40.31 -0.73
CA SER A 102 22.68 40.81 0.62
C SER A 102 21.18 40.78 0.88
N PHE A 103 20.78 40.74 2.15
CA PHE A 103 19.36 40.88 2.50
C PHE A 103 18.76 42.20 2.00
N ALA A 104 19.50 43.31 2.08
CA ALA A 104 19.07 44.62 1.62
C ALA A 104 18.86 44.67 0.09
N ASP A 105 19.81 44.12 -0.68
CA ASP A 105 19.71 44.06 -2.15
C ASP A 105 18.56 43.15 -2.60
N LEU A 106 18.36 42.02 -1.91
CA LEU A 106 17.26 41.12 -2.20
C LEU A 106 15.92 41.77 -1.84
N ALA A 107 15.79 42.39 -0.67
CA ALA A 107 14.60 43.13 -0.25
C ALA A 107 14.23 44.24 -1.26
N LYS A 108 15.22 44.99 -1.74
CA LYS A 108 15.04 46.01 -2.80
C LYS A 108 14.62 45.42 -4.15
N LYS A 109 15.08 44.22 -4.52
CA LYS A 109 14.62 43.52 -5.74
C LYS A 109 13.18 42.99 -5.63
N LEU A 110 12.72 42.70 -4.41
CA LEU A 110 11.42 42.07 -4.12
C LEU A 110 10.34 43.08 -3.70
N ASP A 111 10.66 44.38 -3.68
CA ASP A 111 9.81 45.47 -3.16
C ASP A 111 9.24 45.17 -1.75
N ALA A 112 10.12 44.71 -0.85
CA ALA A 112 9.75 44.18 0.46
C ALA A 112 10.66 44.70 1.59
N GLU A 113 10.18 44.65 2.83
CA GLU A 113 11.01 44.97 4.00
C GLU A 113 12.13 43.94 4.21
N GLU A 114 13.36 44.41 4.50
CA GLU A 114 14.49 43.51 4.80
C GLU A 114 14.19 42.59 6.01
N VAL A 115 13.48 43.10 7.01
CA VAL A 115 13.05 42.34 8.20
C VAL A 115 12.10 41.21 7.82
N LEU A 116 11.19 41.44 6.86
CA LEU A 116 10.30 40.40 6.34
C LEU A 116 11.09 39.33 5.57
N ILE A 117 11.98 39.73 4.66
CA ILE A 117 12.81 38.80 3.87
C ILE A 117 13.69 37.94 4.80
N ARG A 118 14.30 38.53 5.84
CA ARG A 118 15.03 37.78 6.88
C ARG A 118 14.11 36.78 7.59
N ARG A 119 12.90 37.17 7.99
CA ARG A 119 11.96 36.30 8.72
C ARG A 119 11.48 35.11 7.89
N ILE A 120 11.16 35.29 6.61
CA ILE A 120 10.71 34.19 5.73
C ILE A 120 11.85 33.28 5.28
N THR A 121 13.07 33.79 5.11
CA THR A 121 14.21 32.96 4.67
C THR A 121 14.95 32.25 5.81
N ASN A 122 14.84 32.72 7.06
CA ASN A 122 15.44 32.07 8.24
C ASN A 122 15.08 30.56 8.38
N PRO A 123 13.80 30.13 8.25
CA PRO A 123 13.44 28.71 8.22
C PRO A 123 14.09 27.94 7.05
N LEU A 124 14.15 28.56 5.86
CA LEU A 124 14.75 27.98 4.65
C LEU A 124 16.27 27.80 4.80
N VAL A 125 16.95 28.71 5.50
CA VAL A 125 18.36 28.59 5.90
C VAL A 125 18.56 27.54 7.00
N ALA A 126 17.63 27.42 7.95
CA ALA A 126 17.70 26.43 9.01
C ALA A 126 17.68 25.01 8.42
N ILE A 127 16.71 24.71 7.54
CA ILE A 127 16.59 23.40 6.88
C ILE A 127 17.45 23.22 5.61
N LYS A 128 18.37 24.16 5.35
CA LYS A 128 19.36 24.11 4.26
C LYS A 128 18.77 24.10 2.83
N ILE A 129 17.59 24.68 2.63
CA ILE A 129 17.13 25.07 1.28
C ILE A 129 18.01 26.23 0.79
N LEU A 130 18.20 27.26 1.61
CA LEU A 130 19.14 28.36 1.36
C LEU A 130 20.40 28.23 2.24
N LYS A 131 21.44 28.98 1.89
CA LYS A 131 22.65 29.19 2.70
C LYS A 131 22.70 30.64 3.17
N LEU A 132 23.10 30.84 4.43
CA LEU A 132 23.55 32.14 4.93
C LEU A 132 25.07 32.24 4.75
N VAL A 133 25.53 33.37 4.24
CA VAL A 133 26.93 33.71 3.99
C VAL A 133 27.20 35.05 4.69
N GLY A 134 28.32 35.18 5.41
CA GLY A 134 28.69 36.40 6.15
C GLY A 134 27.80 36.79 7.34
N GLY A 135 26.59 36.22 7.46
CA GLY A 135 25.54 36.67 8.38
C GLY A 135 24.56 37.68 7.76
N ASP A 136 24.91 38.24 6.60
CA ASP A 136 24.22 39.33 5.90
C ASP A 136 23.75 38.97 4.48
N LYS A 137 24.17 37.82 3.94
CA LYS A 137 23.94 37.42 2.55
C LYS A 137 23.30 36.03 2.41
N LEU A 138 22.44 35.88 1.41
CA LEU A 138 21.82 34.61 1.02
C LEU A 138 22.46 34.06 -0.26
N ALA A 139 22.63 32.75 -0.30
CA ALA A 139 23.11 31.99 -1.46
C ALA A 139 22.29 30.71 -1.65
N HIS A 140 22.25 30.19 -2.87
CA HIS A 140 21.61 28.90 -3.15
C HIS A 140 22.37 27.72 -2.52
N SER A 141 21.59 26.70 -2.15
CA SER A 141 22.10 25.35 -1.94
C SER A 141 21.78 24.45 -3.13
N ASN A 142 22.28 23.21 -3.09
CA ASN A 142 21.90 22.18 -4.06
C ASN A 142 20.40 21.82 -3.98
N ARG A 143 19.70 22.14 -2.89
CA ARG A 143 18.25 21.93 -2.74
C ARG A 143 17.41 23.02 -3.41
N SER A 144 17.84 24.29 -3.36
CA SER A 144 17.13 25.41 -3.99
C SER A 144 17.39 25.57 -5.50
N ARG A 145 18.36 24.85 -6.07
CA ARG A 145 18.74 25.02 -7.48
C ARG A 145 17.67 24.58 -8.48
N GLY A 146 16.79 23.65 -8.09
CA GLY A 146 15.60 23.29 -8.88
C GLY A 146 14.47 24.35 -8.87
N SER A 147 14.56 25.35 -7.98
CA SER A 147 13.57 26.42 -7.83
C SER A 147 13.88 27.68 -8.65
N ILE A 148 14.95 27.66 -9.46
CA ILE A 148 15.44 28.82 -10.23
C ILE A 148 14.86 28.78 -11.65
N GLY A 149 14.18 29.85 -12.06
CA GLY A 149 13.60 29.99 -13.41
C GLY A 149 12.45 29.03 -13.69
N ALA A 150 12.21 28.76 -14.98
CA ALA A 150 11.25 27.78 -15.45
C ALA A 150 11.90 26.38 -15.46
N GLN A 151 11.72 25.65 -14.37
CA GLN A 151 12.20 24.28 -14.18
C GLN A 151 11.00 23.38 -13.85
N PRO A 152 10.86 22.18 -14.46
CA PRO A 152 9.73 21.30 -14.13
C PRO A 152 9.69 20.92 -12.64
N THR A 153 10.87 20.81 -12.00
CA THR A 153 10.98 20.56 -10.56
C THR A 153 10.54 21.74 -9.68
N ARG A 154 10.48 22.96 -10.21
CA ARG A 154 9.76 24.08 -9.57
C ARG A 154 8.27 23.80 -9.64
N GLY A 155 7.70 23.67 -10.84
CA GLY A 155 6.27 23.46 -11.07
C GLY A 155 5.66 22.34 -10.21
N HIS A 156 6.38 21.22 -10.05
CA HIS A 156 6.04 20.17 -9.09
C HIS A 156 5.79 20.69 -7.67
N ASN A 157 6.78 21.36 -7.05
CA ASN A 157 6.63 21.92 -5.71
C ASN A 157 5.57 23.04 -5.66
N SER A 158 5.51 23.89 -6.69
CA SER A 158 4.58 25.01 -6.77
C SER A 158 3.10 24.57 -6.77
N VAL A 159 2.75 23.43 -7.38
CA VAL A 159 1.38 22.87 -7.33
C VAL A 159 0.99 22.46 -5.91
N PHE A 160 1.88 21.76 -5.19
CA PHE A 160 1.61 21.37 -3.81
C PHE A 160 1.51 22.60 -2.89
N ASN A 161 2.41 23.57 -3.05
CA ASN A 161 2.40 24.84 -2.33
C ASN A 161 1.12 25.66 -2.58
N LYS A 162 0.73 25.87 -3.84
CA LYS A 162 -0.35 26.79 -4.23
C LYS A 162 -1.76 26.18 -4.13
N TYR A 163 -1.90 24.87 -4.31
CA TYR A 163 -3.21 24.21 -4.41
C TYR A 163 -3.43 23.10 -3.38
N VAL A 164 -2.52 22.13 -3.29
CA VAL A 164 -2.76 20.92 -2.47
C VAL A 164 -2.70 21.24 -0.97
N HIS A 165 -1.68 21.98 -0.51
CA HIS A 165 -1.55 22.35 0.90
C HIS A 165 -2.67 23.27 1.41
N PRO A 166 -3.09 24.34 0.69
CA PRO A 166 -4.27 25.13 1.05
C PRO A 166 -5.56 24.29 1.11
N GLY A 167 -5.78 23.39 0.14
CA GLY A 167 -6.93 22.49 0.14
C GLY A 167 -6.95 21.53 1.34
N ALA A 168 -5.81 20.91 1.65
CA ALA A 168 -5.66 20.02 2.80
C ALA A 168 -5.89 20.75 4.14
N LEU A 169 -5.37 21.98 4.28
CA LEU A 169 -5.57 22.79 5.48
C LEU A 169 -7.00 23.36 5.60
N ALA A 170 -7.77 23.41 4.51
CA ALA A 170 -9.17 23.82 4.50
C ALA A 170 -10.15 22.73 4.95
N MET A 171 -9.71 21.48 5.15
CA MET A 171 -10.59 20.36 5.58
C MET A 171 -11.50 20.68 6.79
N PRO A 172 -11.03 21.33 7.88
CA PRO A 172 -11.88 21.58 9.04
C PRO A 172 -13.05 22.53 8.75
N THR A 173 -12.86 23.54 7.89
CA THR A 173 -13.91 24.47 7.48
C THR A 173 -14.77 23.90 6.35
N TYR A 174 -14.19 23.09 5.46
CA TYR A 174 -14.90 22.35 4.43
C TYR A 174 -15.93 21.38 5.01
N PHE A 175 -15.51 20.46 5.89
CA PHE A 175 -16.41 19.47 6.50
C PHE A 175 -17.38 20.10 7.52
N ALA A 176 -17.11 21.32 8.00
CA ALA A 176 -18.07 22.11 8.77
C ALA A 176 -19.16 22.74 7.87
N LYS A 177 -18.85 23.12 6.63
CA LYS A 177 -19.81 23.68 5.67
C LYS A 177 -20.64 22.61 4.95
N TYR A 178 -19.98 21.57 4.44
CA TYR A 178 -20.60 20.55 3.58
C TYR A 178 -20.93 19.24 4.31
N GLY A 179 -20.57 19.14 5.59
CA GLY A 179 -20.78 17.95 6.42
C GLY A 179 -19.66 16.92 6.26
N ARG A 180 -19.76 15.83 7.04
CA ARG A 180 -18.75 14.76 7.11
C ARG A 180 -19.00 13.71 6.03
N LYS A 181 -18.74 14.08 4.77
CA LYS A 181 -18.83 13.21 3.59
C LYS A 181 -17.56 13.34 2.74
N GLU A 182 -17.23 12.26 2.03
CA GLU A 182 -16.15 12.24 1.04
C GLU A 182 -16.45 13.21 -0.13
N PRO A 183 -15.48 14.03 -0.59
CA PRO A 183 -15.66 14.94 -1.72
C PRO A 183 -15.51 14.19 -3.06
N THR A 184 -16.56 13.49 -3.50
CA THR A 184 -16.51 12.57 -4.66
C THR A 184 -16.82 13.22 -6.02
N THR A 185 -16.84 14.55 -6.13
CA THR A 185 -17.29 15.30 -7.32
C THR A 185 -16.20 16.21 -7.87
N ARG A 186 -16.16 16.41 -9.20
CA ARG A 186 -15.21 17.33 -9.86
C ARG A 186 -15.37 18.80 -9.45
N HIS A 187 -16.58 19.19 -9.05
CA HIS A 187 -16.90 20.49 -8.44
C HIS A 187 -16.89 20.33 -6.91
N HIS A 188 -16.86 21.44 -6.18
CA HIS A 188 -16.90 21.45 -4.71
C HIS A 188 -15.73 20.68 -4.07
N THR A 189 -14.57 20.62 -4.72
CA THR A 189 -13.38 19.96 -4.16
C THR A 189 -12.75 20.81 -3.06
N LEU A 190 -11.92 20.21 -2.20
CA LEU A 190 -11.18 20.97 -1.17
C LEU A 190 -10.28 22.05 -1.79
N LEU A 191 -9.68 21.75 -2.95
CA LEU A 191 -8.93 22.72 -3.75
C LEU A 191 -9.81 23.91 -4.16
N THR A 192 -10.93 23.68 -4.86
CA THR A 192 -11.73 24.80 -5.39
C THR A 192 -12.46 25.55 -4.28
N PHE A 193 -12.79 24.90 -3.17
CA PHE A 193 -13.23 25.54 -1.93
C PHE A 193 -12.16 26.45 -1.32
N ALA A 194 -10.91 25.97 -1.16
CA ALA A 194 -9.81 26.76 -0.60
C ALA A 194 -9.42 27.97 -1.48
N GLN A 195 -9.59 27.84 -2.80
CA GLN A 195 -9.43 28.94 -3.77
C GLN A 195 -10.66 29.89 -3.82
N GLY A 196 -11.70 29.65 -3.02
CA GLY A 196 -12.91 30.47 -2.97
C GLY A 196 -13.85 30.35 -4.19
N ARG A 197 -13.68 29.32 -5.02
CA ARG A 197 -14.43 29.10 -6.28
C ARG A 197 -15.05 27.69 -6.36
N PRO A 198 -15.83 27.22 -5.36
CA PRO A 198 -16.28 25.83 -5.27
C PRO A 198 -17.17 25.37 -6.44
N GLU A 199 -17.83 26.28 -7.14
CA GLU A 199 -18.66 25.96 -8.32
C GLU A 199 -17.84 25.50 -9.54
N LEU A 200 -16.55 25.80 -9.58
CA LEU A 200 -15.67 25.42 -10.69
C LEU A 200 -15.11 24.00 -10.50
N THR A 201 -14.77 23.35 -11.61
CA THR A 201 -13.80 22.25 -11.59
C THR A 201 -12.39 22.76 -11.26
N MET A 202 -11.51 21.87 -10.81
CA MET A 202 -10.08 22.18 -10.62
C MET A 202 -9.45 22.81 -11.88
N TRP A 203 -9.69 22.23 -13.05
CA TRP A 203 -9.11 22.71 -14.32
C TRP A 203 -9.59 24.10 -14.72
N GLU A 204 -10.87 24.43 -14.51
CA GLU A 204 -11.38 25.80 -14.71
C GLU A 204 -10.80 26.77 -13.69
N CYS A 205 -10.69 26.36 -12.42
CA CYS A 205 -10.09 27.17 -11.37
C CYS A 205 -8.63 27.54 -11.67
N ILE A 206 -7.84 26.59 -12.19
CA ILE A 206 -6.44 26.82 -12.59
C ILE A 206 -6.37 27.66 -13.87
N ARG A 207 -7.14 27.34 -14.93
CA ARG A 207 -7.17 28.11 -16.18
C ARG A 207 -7.53 29.58 -15.96
N GLN A 208 -8.49 29.87 -15.08
CA GLN A 208 -8.89 31.23 -14.72
C GLN A 208 -7.88 32.00 -13.83
N GLN A 209 -6.74 31.40 -13.47
CA GLN A 209 -5.66 32.12 -12.75
C GLN A 209 -4.53 32.57 -13.68
N GLY A 210 -4.39 31.99 -14.87
CA GLY A 210 -3.39 32.38 -15.87
C GLY A 210 -2.71 31.17 -16.53
N PRO A 211 -2.23 31.29 -17.79
CA PRO A 211 -1.60 30.19 -18.53
C PRO A 211 -0.34 29.65 -17.85
N GLU A 212 0.37 30.47 -17.08
CA GLU A 212 1.53 30.05 -16.30
C GLU A 212 1.17 29.04 -15.20
N ASN A 213 -0.06 29.10 -14.65
CA ASN A 213 -0.55 28.12 -13.67
C ASN A 213 -0.93 26.79 -14.34
N VAL A 214 -1.38 26.83 -15.59
CA VAL A 214 -1.62 25.63 -16.40
C VAL A 214 -0.28 24.96 -16.72
N GLN A 215 0.72 25.72 -17.16
CA GLN A 215 2.07 25.20 -17.42
C GLN A 215 2.70 24.62 -16.14
N MET A 216 2.61 25.33 -15.02
CA MET A 216 3.06 24.86 -13.71
C MET A 216 2.44 23.51 -13.31
N PHE A 217 1.17 23.26 -13.68
CA PHE A 217 0.51 21.98 -13.45
C PHE A 217 0.97 20.88 -14.42
N MET A 218 1.17 21.20 -15.71
CA MET A 218 1.73 20.26 -16.68
C MET A 218 3.17 19.85 -16.32
N ASP A 219 3.98 20.80 -15.84
CA ASP A 219 5.34 20.58 -15.32
C ASP A 219 5.35 19.61 -14.13
N ASN A 220 4.40 19.77 -13.19
CA ASN A 220 4.18 18.85 -12.08
C ASN A 220 3.85 17.43 -12.56
N MET A 221 2.90 17.29 -13.49
CA MET A 221 2.52 16.01 -14.07
C MET A 221 3.68 15.31 -14.80
N ALA A 222 4.51 16.08 -15.53
CA ALA A 222 5.69 15.56 -16.21
C ALA A 222 6.73 15.00 -15.21
N VAL A 223 7.02 15.74 -14.12
CA VAL A 223 7.91 15.27 -13.05
C VAL A 223 7.35 14.04 -12.34
N TRP A 224 6.05 14.02 -12.02
CA TRP A 224 5.42 12.88 -11.36
C TRP A 224 5.46 11.62 -12.24
N SER A 225 5.02 11.73 -13.49
CA SER A 225 4.97 10.62 -14.44
C SER A 225 6.35 10.02 -14.74
N GLY A 226 7.41 10.86 -14.75
CA GLY A 226 8.80 10.44 -14.92
C GLY A 226 9.47 9.83 -13.69
N ASN A 227 8.95 10.08 -12.48
CA ASN A 227 9.41 9.45 -11.24
C ASN A 227 8.73 8.09 -10.98
N GLN A 228 7.63 7.79 -11.66
CA GLN A 228 6.87 6.55 -11.51
C GLN A 228 7.28 5.48 -12.54
N PRO A 229 7.23 4.18 -12.22
CA PRO A 229 7.34 3.11 -13.21
C PRO A 229 6.35 3.32 -14.37
N LYS A 230 6.79 3.02 -15.61
CA LYS A 230 5.93 3.23 -16.79
C LYS A 230 4.78 2.21 -16.84
N TYR A 231 5.08 0.92 -16.64
CA TYR A 231 4.11 -0.18 -16.61
C TYR A 231 4.50 -1.30 -15.60
N GLY A 232 5.47 -1.04 -14.72
CA GLY A 232 5.95 -2.00 -13.72
C GLY A 232 6.44 -3.33 -14.30
N THR A 233 6.06 -4.44 -13.68
CA THR A 233 6.48 -5.81 -14.01
C THR A 233 5.52 -6.56 -14.94
N TYR A 234 4.81 -5.84 -15.82
CA TYR A 234 3.98 -6.47 -16.85
C TYR A 234 4.81 -6.87 -18.08
N ASP A 235 4.59 -8.08 -18.60
CA ASP A 235 5.25 -8.59 -19.80
C ASP A 235 4.32 -8.46 -21.01
N PHE A 236 4.72 -7.64 -21.97
CA PHE A 236 3.95 -7.36 -23.19
C PHE A 236 4.32 -8.32 -24.35
N ARG A 237 5.35 -9.17 -24.22
CA ARG A 237 5.90 -9.95 -25.36
C ARG A 237 4.92 -10.93 -26.01
N TRP A 238 4.01 -11.51 -25.23
CA TRP A 238 2.97 -12.44 -25.72
C TRP A 238 1.99 -11.79 -26.72
N ILE A 239 1.90 -10.46 -26.74
CA ILE A 239 1.04 -9.70 -27.67
C ILE A 239 1.49 -9.89 -29.12
N VAL A 240 2.79 -10.06 -29.35
CA VAL A 240 3.36 -10.28 -30.70
C VAL A 240 2.84 -11.60 -31.28
N ASP A 241 2.85 -12.68 -30.48
CA ASP A 241 2.38 -14.01 -30.91
C ASP A 241 0.87 -14.05 -31.20
N VAL A 242 0.07 -13.23 -30.51
CA VAL A 242 -1.37 -13.10 -30.77
C VAL A 242 -1.61 -12.19 -31.99
N GLY A 243 -0.89 -11.08 -32.10
CA GLY A 243 -0.98 -10.15 -33.22
C GLY A 243 -0.59 -10.78 -34.56
N ASN A 244 0.39 -11.68 -34.57
CA ASN A 244 0.77 -12.47 -35.74
C ASN A 244 -0.34 -13.45 -36.20
N LYS A 245 -1.19 -13.92 -35.28
CA LYS A 245 -2.32 -14.83 -35.56
C LYS A 245 -3.62 -14.10 -35.92
N GLN A 246 -3.73 -12.83 -35.54
CA GLN A 246 -4.93 -12.01 -35.71
C GLN A 246 -4.58 -10.72 -36.49
N PRO A 247 -4.35 -10.78 -37.82
CA PRO A 247 -3.97 -9.61 -38.61
C PRO A 247 -5.03 -8.50 -38.56
N GLY A 248 -4.59 -7.23 -38.63
CA GLY A 248 -5.45 -6.05 -38.64
C GLY A 248 -6.07 -5.64 -37.29
N ARG A 249 -6.17 -6.54 -36.31
CA ARG A 249 -6.70 -6.23 -34.96
C ARG A 249 -5.83 -5.19 -34.23
N PRO A 250 -6.39 -4.14 -33.60
CA PRO A 250 -5.64 -3.27 -32.69
C PRO A 250 -5.06 -4.07 -31.52
N LEU A 251 -3.80 -3.82 -31.16
CA LEU A 251 -3.08 -4.59 -30.14
C LEU A 251 -3.02 -3.88 -28.79
N LEU A 252 -2.84 -2.56 -28.80
CA LEU A 252 -2.78 -1.72 -27.61
C LEU A 252 -3.56 -0.43 -27.86
N VAL A 253 -4.43 -0.06 -26.93
CA VAL A 253 -5.06 1.27 -26.85
C VAL A 253 -4.64 1.88 -25.52
N ASP A 254 -3.88 2.97 -25.59
CA ASP A 254 -3.36 3.75 -24.45
C ASP A 254 -4.35 4.90 -24.19
N VAL A 255 -5.24 4.72 -23.21
CA VAL A 255 -6.37 5.60 -22.89
C VAL A 255 -5.94 6.60 -21.81
N GLY A 256 -5.93 7.89 -22.14
CA GLY A 256 -5.24 8.90 -21.33
C GLY A 256 -3.71 8.85 -21.54
N SER A 257 -3.29 8.56 -22.77
CA SER A 257 -1.89 8.31 -23.15
C SER A 257 -0.96 9.50 -22.94
N SER A 258 -1.49 10.72 -22.78
CA SER A 258 -0.75 11.97 -22.71
C SER A 258 0.23 12.08 -23.89
N LYS A 259 1.53 12.29 -23.63
CA LYS A 259 2.59 12.34 -24.65
C LYS A 259 3.13 10.95 -25.05
N GLY A 260 2.36 9.88 -24.80
CA GLY A 260 2.63 8.51 -25.25
C GLY A 260 3.79 7.80 -24.57
N HIS A 261 4.29 8.32 -23.45
CA HIS A 261 5.51 7.84 -22.80
C HIS A 261 5.45 6.38 -22.32
N VAL A 262 4.26 5.84 -22.09
CA VAL A 262 4.05 4.42 -21.75
C VAL A 262 4.17 3.57 -23.02
N THR A 263 3.36 3.85 -24.04
CA THR A 263 3.44 3.18 -25.35
C THR A 263 4.85 3.18 -25.95
N GLN A 264 5.61 4.28 -25.88
CA GLN A 264 7.03 4.30 -26.30
C GLN A 264 7.86 3.21 -25.62
N ALA A 265 7.69 3.02 -24.31
CA ALA A 265 8.46 2.04 -23.56
C ALA A 265 7.92 0.61 -23.72
N VAL A 266 6.62 0.44 -23.99
CA VAL A 266 6.06 -0.86 -24.39
C VAL A 266 6.64 -1.29 -25.74
N LEU A 267 6.69 -0.40 -26.74
CA LEU A 267 7.32 -0.66 -28.03
C LEU A 267 8.82 -0.98 -27.88
N ALA A 268 9.57 -0.15 -27.14
CA ALA A 268 11.01 -0.36 -26.92
C ALA A 268 11.34 -1.65 -26.14
N SER A 269 10.45 -2.12 -25.27
CA SER A 269 10.62 -3.39 -24.54
C SER A 269 10.02 -4.61 -25.26
N THR A 270 9.28 -4.39 -26.36
CA THR A 270 8.58 -5.44 -27.11
C THR A 270 8.97 -5.45 -28.60
N PRO A 271 10.21 -5.87 -28.94
CA PRO A 271 10.61 -6.03 -30.34
C PRO A 271 9.64 -6.94 -31.11
N GLY A 272 9.18 -6.46 -32.27
CA GLY A 272 8.16 -7.15 -33.07
C GLY A 272 6.72 -6.70 -32.81
N LEU A 273 6.46 -5.82 -31.82
CA LEU A 273 5.17 -5.15 -31.69
C LEU A 273 5.00 -4.09 -32.80
N ASP A 274 4.02 -4.30 -33.67
CA ASP A 274 3.67 -3.38 -34.74
C ASP A 274 3.08 -2.08 -34.17
N ALA A 275 3.86 -1.00 -34.26
CA ALA A 275 3.47 0.33 -33.80
C ALA A 275 2.18 0.84 -34.45
N SER A 276 1.86 0.46 -35.70
CA SER A 276 0.62 0.90 -36.38
C SER A 276 -0.66 0.31 -35.80
N ARG A 277 -0.52 -0.78 -35.04
CA ARG A 277 -1.59 -1.45 -34.30
C ARG A 277 -1.67 -1.00 -32.84
N CYS A 278 -0.81 -0.06 -32.43
CA CYS A 278 -0.95 0.70 -31.19
C CYS A 278 -1.72 2.00 -31.46
N VAL A 279 -2.60 2.36 -30.53
CA VAL A 279 -3.43 3.57 -30.59
C VAL A 279 -3.20 4.39 -29.33
N LEU A 280 -3.01 5.69 -29.49
CA LEU A 280 -2.89 6.67 -28.41
C LEU A 280 -4.12 7.56 -28.40
N GLU A 281 -4.77 7.61 -27.25
CA GLU A 281 -6.03 8.32 -27.02
C GLU A 281 -5.87 9.34 -25.88
N ASP A 282 -6.27 10.58 -26.15
CA ASP A 282 -6.27 11.70 -25.19
C ASP A 282 -7.16 12.83 -25.72
N LEU A 283 -7.26 13.94 -25.00
CA LEU A 283 -8.00 15.14 -25.41
C LEU A 283 -7.44 15.75 -26.71
N PRO A 284 -8.27 16.46 -27.51
CA PRO A 284 -7.85 17.05 -28.78
C PRO A 284 -6.56 17.88 -28.69
N GLU A 285 -6.46 18.77 -27.71
CA GLU A 285 -5.30 19.64 -27.51
C GLU A 285 -4.00 18.87 -27.16
N VAL A 286 -4.12 17.69 -26.54
CA VAL A 286 -2.97 16.83 -26.18
C VAL A 286 -2.53 16.01 -27.39
N ILE A 287 -3.47 15.51 -28.19
CA ILE A 287 -3.20 14.80 -29.43
C ILE A 287 -2.61 15.74 -30.49
N GLU A 288 -3.08 16.98 -30.58
CA GLU A 288 -2.46 18.03 -31.41
C GLU A 288 -1.02 18.31 -30.98
N GLU A 289 -0.73 18.39 -29.66
CA GLU A 289 0.65 18.56 -29.19
C GLU A 289 1.53 17.36 -29.52
N LEU A 290 1.02 16.13 -29.33
CA LEU A 290 1.73 14.89 -29.64
C LEU A 290 2.04 14.76 -31.14
N VAL A 291 1.12 15.14 -32.01
CA VAL A 291 1.34 15.18 -33.47
C VAL A 291 2.38 16.24 -33.83
N ARG A 292 2.34 17.42 -33.20
CA ARG A 292 3.34 18.49 -33.40
C ARG A 292 4.75 18.09 -32.93
N LEU A 293 4.85 17.26 -31.89
CA LEU A 293 6.13 16.78 -31.35
C LEU A 293 6.77 15.65 -32.20
N ASP A 294 5.98 14.96 -33.03
CA ASP A 294 6.39 13.86 -33.92
C ASP A 294 7.47 12.89 -33.35
N PRO A 295 7.27 12.32 -32.15
CA PRO A 295 8.25 11.39 -31.57
C PRO A 295 8.39 10.13 -32.42
N GLU A 296 9.62 9.85 -32.85
CA GLU A 296 9.95 8.85 -33.86
C GLU A 296 9.37 7.45 -33.59
N ASP A 297 9.48 6.96 -32.35
CA ASP A 297 8.95 5.65 -31.93
C ASP A 297 7.43 5.51 -32.14
N LEU A 298 6.70 6.62 -32.12
CA LEU A 298 5.24 6.67 -32.22
C LEU A 298 4.75 7.09 -33.61
N ARG A 299 5.63 7.33 -34.59
CA ARG A 299 5.24 7.75 -35.95
C ARG A 299 4.23 6.81 -36.59
N GLY A 300 4.46 5.50 -36.49
CA GLY A 300 3.55 4.49 -37.01
C GLY A 300 2.21 4.43 -36.26
N SER A 301 2.19 4.79 -34.98
CA SER A 301 1.01 4.62 -34.12
C SER A 301 -0.12 5.59 -34.41
N ARG A 302 -1.35 5.06 -34.37
CA ARG A 302 -2.58 5.83 -34.53
C ARG A 302 -2.76 6.76 -33.32
N LYS A 303 -3.27 7.96 -33.56
CA LYS A 303 -3.49 8.99 -32.55
C LYS A 303 -4.93 9.47 -32.73
N ILE A 304 -5.77 9.38 -31.69
CA ILE A 304 -7.21 9.66 -31.80
C ILE A 304 -7.59 10.68 -30.71
N PRO A 305 -8.10 11.87 -31.08
CA PRO A 305 -8.62 12.83 -30.12
C PRO A 305 -9.99 12.36 -29.62
N ILE A 306 -10.09 12.07 -28.32
CA ILE A 306 -11.32 11.55 -27.69
C ILE A 306 -11.65 12.29 -26.40
N ASN A 307 -12.80 11.95 -25.83
CA ASN A 307 -13.06 12.13 -24.41
C ASN A 307 -13.58 10.79 -23.87
N PHE A 308 -12.77 10.12 -23.03
CA PHE A 308 -13.10 8.83 -22.40
C PHE A 308 -14.36 8.82 -21.52
N HIS A 309 -14.93 9.99 -21.19
CA HIS A 309 -16.25 10.12 -20.55
C HIS A 309 -17.43 10.02 -21.53
N LYS A 310 -17.20 9.69 -22.81
CA LYS A 310 -18.25 9.60 -23.85
C LYS A 310 -18.31 8.25 -24.52
N GLU A 311 -17.25 7.87 -25.24
CA GLU A 311 -17.18 6.60 -25.97
C GLU A 311 -15.73 6.15 -26.13
N GLN A 312 -15.55 4.83 -26.24
CA GLN A 312 -14.29 4.19 -26.65
C GLN A 312 -14.43 3.77 -28.13
N PRO A 313 -13.82 4.50 -29.08
CA PRO A 313 -14.05 4.32 -30.51
C PRO A 313 -13.29 3.14 -31.12
N VAL A 314 -12.17 2.72 -30.53
CA VAL A 314 -11.46 1.51 -30.96
C VAL A 314 -12.16 0.30 -30.36
N LYS A 315 -12.80 -0.51 -31.21
CA LYS A 315 -13.50 -1.74 -30.80
C LYS A 315 -12.61 -2.97 -30.97
N GLY A 316 -12.73 -3.91 -30.04
CA GLY A 316 -12.09 -5.22 -30.07
C GLY A 316 -10.57 -5.22 -29.94
N ALA A 317 -9.92 -4.20 -29.37
CA ALA A 317 -8.47 -4.21 -29.18
C ALA A 317 -8.03 -5.33 -28.23
N LEU A 318 -6.84 -5.92 -28.44
CA LEU A 318 -6.36 -7.00 -27.55
C LEU A 318 -6.08 -6.48 -26.14
N ILE A 319 -5.48 -5.30 -26.01
CA ILE A 319 -5.30 -4.60 -24.74
C ILE A 319 -5.85 -3.18 -24.82
N TYR A 320 -6.65 -2.82 -23.83
CA TYR A 320 -6.88 -1.44 -23.40
C TYR A 320 -6.02 -1.18 -22.16
N MET A 321 -5.44 0.00 -22.06
CA MET A 321 -4.53 0.38 -20.98
C MET A 321 -4.92 1.77 -20.48
N ILE A 322 -4.98 1.97 -19.17
CA ILE A 322 -5.26 3.25 -18.53
C ILE A 322 -4.32 3.43 -17.33
N ARG A 323 -3.64 4.58 -17.24
CA ARG A 323 -2.58 4.85 -16.24
C ARG A 323 -2.79 6.22 -15.61
N THR A 324 -2.69 6.30 -14.27
CA THR A 324 -2.74 7.57 -13.52
C THR A 324 -3.86 8.49 -14.03
N CYS A 325 -5.08 7.97 -14.01
CA CYS A 325 -6.29 8.60 -14.55
C CYS A 325 -7.51 8.31 -13.66
N LEU A 326 -7.71 7.05 -13.26
CA LEU A 326 -8.85 6.67 -12.42
C LEU A 326 -8.68 7.16 -10.98
N HIS A 327 -7.44 7.44 -10.55
CA HIS A 327 -7.19 8.07 -9.24
C HIS A 327 -7.57 9.56 -9.17
N ASP A 328 -7.83 10.25 -10.29
CA ASP A 328 -8.36 11.63 -10.30
C ASP A 328 -9.87 11.70 -9.99
N TYR A 329 -10.59 10.56 -9.98
CA TYR A 329 -12.05 10.51 -9.95
C TYR A 329 -12.61 9.69 -8.78
N GLY A 330 -13.85 10.02 -8.38
CA GLY A 330 -14.65 9.21 -7.46
C GLY A 330 -15.01 7.81 -8.00
N ASP A 331 -15.48 6.93 -7.11
CA ASP A 331 -15.71 5.51 -7.44
C ASP A 331 -16.81 5.28 -8.48
N ASP A 332 -17.90 6.04 -8.43
CA ASP A 332 -19.03 5.92 -9.36
C ASP A 332 -18.61 6.34 -10.78
N GLU A 333 -17.92 7.47 -10.89
CA GLU A 333 -17.41 8.02 -12.16
C GLU A 333 -16.31 7.13 -12.77
N SER A 334 -15.45 6.54 -11.92
CA SER A 334 -14.48 5.53 -12.36
C SER A 334 -15.15 4.29 -12.97
N VAL A 335 -16.29 3.86 -12.42
CA VAL A 335 -17.09 2.75 -12.98
C VAL A 335 -17.74 3.13 -14.31
N GLU A 336 -18.11 4.40 -14.53
CA GLU A 336 -18.62 4.87 -15.82
C GLU A 336 -17.54 4.84 -16.91
N ILE A 337 -16.33 5.36 -16.63
CA ILE A 337 -15.17 5.27 -17.55
C ILE A 337 -14.84 3.81 -17.87
N LEU A 338 -14.79 2.94 -16.84
CA LEU A 338 -14.48 1.53 -17.02
C LEU A 338 -15.53 0.81 -17.88
N ARG A 339 -16.82 1.09 -17.71
CA ARG A 339 -17.89 0.52 -18.54
C ARG A 339 -17.78 0.94 -20.01
N ILE A 340 -17.46 2.21 -20.29
CA ILE A 340 -17.24 2.70 -21.66
C ILE A 340 -16.13 1.91 -22.37
N ILE A 341 -15.09 1.49 -21.63
CA ILE A 341 -14.02 0.63 -22.15
C ILE A 341 -14.51 -0.83 -22.31
N VAL A 342 -15.27 -1.37 -21.35
CA VAL A 342 -15.85 -2.73 -21.44
C VAL A 342 -16.78 -2.88 -22.63
N ASP A 343 -17.61 -1.86 -22.94
CA ASP A 343 -18.48 -1.79 -24.13
C ASP A 343 -17.69 -1.63 -25.46
N ALA A 344 -16.37 -1.75 -25.41
CA ALA A 344 -15.49 -1.88 -26.56
C ALA A 344 -14.67 -3.16 -26.60
N MET A 345 -14.60 -3.92 -25.51
CA MET A 345 -13.81 -5.15 -25.43
C MET A 345 -14.44 -6.30 -26.25
N ALA A 346 -13.59 -7.19 -26.75
CA ALA A 346 -13.98 -8.52 -27.22
C ALA A 346 -13.72 -9.56 -26.12
N ASP A 347 -14.23 -10.78 -26.28
CA ASP A 347 -14.18 -11.85 -25.26
C ASP A 347 -12.76 -12.22 -24.77
N ASP A 348 -11.73 -12.01 -25.61
CA ASP A 348 -10.31 -12.25 -25.28
C ASP A 348 -9.50 -10.95 -24.99
N SER A 349 -10.14 -9.77 -25.06
CA SER A 349 -9.53 -8.49 -24.72
C SER A 349 -9.16 -8.40 -23.23
N ARG A 350 -8.18 -7.56 -22.90
CA ARG A 350 -7.79 -7.27 -21.51
C ARG A 350 -7.74 -5.77 -21.24
N LEU A 351 -8.19 -5.37 -20.07
CA LEU A 351 -7.93 -4.03 -19.53
C LEU A 351 -6.77 -4.09 -18.52
N LEU A 352 -5.77 -3.25 -18.72
CA LEU A 352 -4.68 -3.01 -17.76
C LEU A 352 -4.90 -1.67 -17.07
N ILE A 353 -5.10 -1.70 -15.75
CA ILE A 353 -5.17 -0.51 -14.90
C ILE A 353 -3.80 -0.33 -14.23
N LEU A 354 -3.09 0.74 -14.60
CA LEU A 354 -1.74 1.08 -14.15
C LEU A 354 -1.82 2.21 -13.12
N GLU A 355 -2.23 1.86 -11.91
CA GLU A 355 -2.49 2.82 -10.83
C GLU A 355 -1.68 2.47 -9.58
N GLN A 356 -1.47 3.46 -8.71
CA GLN A 356 -0.95 3.20 -7.37
C GLN A 356 -2.00 2.39 -6.57
N VAL A 357 -1.51 1.44 -5.77
CA VAL A 357 -2.36 0.56 -4.95
C VAL A 357 -2.01 0.79 -3.49
N LEU A 358 -2.98 1.33 -2.74
CA LEU A 358 -2.80 1.65 -1.33
C LEU A 358 -2.53 0.38 -0.51
N SER A 359 -1.52 0.46 0.35
CA SER A 359 -1.08 -0.64 1.21
C SER A 359 -2.01 -0.83 2.41
N ASN A 360 -2.06 -2.05 2.95
CA ASN A 360 -2.81 -2.38 4.16
C ASN A 360 -1.93 -3.21 5.11
N PRO A 361 -1.44 -2.66 6.24
CA PRO A 361 -1.63 -1.27 6.69
C PRO A 361 -0.97 -0.24 5.75
N PRO A 362 -1.48 1.00 5.70
CA PRO A 362 -1.01 2.01 4.74
C PRO A 362 0.34 2.61 5.13
N LYS A 363 1.27 2.65 4.17
CA LYS A 363 2.53 3.42 4.27
C LYS A 363 2.24 4.93 4.21
N LEU A 364 2.99 5.72 4.98
CA LEU A 364 2.79 7.18 5.13
C LEU A 364 2.66 7.93 3.80
N PHE A 365 3.54 7.66 2.83
CA PHE A 365 3.51 8.32 1.51
C PHE A 365 2.20 8.05 0.75
N GLY A 366 1.74 6.79 0.72
CA GLY A 366 0.47 6.43 0.08
C GLY A 366 -0.74 7.09 0.75
N ALA A 367 -0.76 7.13 2.09
CA ALA A 367 -1.83 7.81 2.83
C ALA A 367 -1.84 9.34 2.63
N VAL A 368 -0.66 9.97 2.51
CA VAL A 368 -0.55 11.41 2.21
C VAL A 368 -0.91 11.71 0.75
N MET A 369 -0.65 10.78 -0.18
CA MET A 369 -1.12 10.89 -1.56
C MET A 369 -2.62 10.70 -1.69
N ASP A 370 -3.24 9.77 -0.95
CA ASP A 370 -4.71 9.65 -0.89
C ASP A 370 -5.37 10.96 -0.44
N ILE A 371 -4.85 11.55 0.64
CA ILE A 371 -5.23 12.88 1.11
C ILE A 371 -5.02 13.97 0.03
N SER A 372 -4.00 13.86 -0.80
CA SER A 372 -3.72 14.80 -1.89
C SER A 372 -4.67 14.61 -3.08
N MET A 373 -5.08 13.38 -3.37
CA MET A 373 -6.10 13.06 -4.38
C MET A 373 -7.49 13.51 -3.92
N MET A 374 -7.85 13.24 -2.66
CA MET A 374 -9.09 13.76 -2.06
C MET A 374 -9.15 15.31 -2.11
N VAL A 375 -8.01 16.00 -2.11
CA VAL A 375 -7.99 17.46 -2.26
C VAL A 375 -8.45 17.92 -3.66
N VAL A 376 -8.16 17.14 -4.70
CA VAL A 376 -8.57 17.43 -6.10
C VAL A 376 -9.89 16.79 -6.51
N GLY A 377 -10.49 15.93 -5.67
CA GLY A 377 -11.72 15.18 -5.95
C GLY A 377 -11.50 13.72 -6.37
N GLY A 378 -10.25 13.27 -6.36
CA GLY A 378 -9.82 11.91 -6.64
C GLY A 378 -9.63 11.04 -5.40
N LYS A 379 -9.08 9.83 -5.59
CA LYS A 379 -8.99 8.78 -4.56
C LYS A 379 -7.91 7.74 -4.86
N GLU A 380 -7.07 7.44 -3.87
CA GLU A 380 -6.15 6.29 -3.94
C GLU A 380 -6.86 5.03 -3.42
N ARG A 381 -6.58 3.86 -4.02
CA ARG A 381 -7.40 2.65 -3.79
C ARG A 381 -6.56 1.44 -3.42
N ASN A 382 -7.02 0.70 -2.41
CA ASN A 382 -6.46 -0.60 -2.02
C ASN A 382 -6.96 -1.73 -2.94
N LYS A 383 -6.50 -2.97 -2.70
CA LYS A 383 -6.81 -4.12 -3.56
C LYS A 383 -8.30 -4.49 -3.52
N GLU A 384 -8.95 -4.27 -2.38
CA GLU A 384 -10.36 -4.53 -2.14
C GLU A 384 -11.26 -3.50 -2.88
N GLN A 385 -10.88 -2.22 -2.86
CA GLN A 385 -11.55 -1.15 -3.61
C GLN A 385 -11.40 -1.33 -5.12
N TRP A 386 -10.21 -1.70 -5.61
CA TRP A 386 -10.01 -2.03 -7.03
C TRP A 386 -10.86 -3.24 -7.46
N ALA A 387 -11.08 -4.22 -6.58
CA ALA A 387 -11.97 -5.35 -6.85
C ALA A 387 -13.45 -4.94 -6.91
N ASP A 388 -13.92 -4.01 -6.06
CA ASP A 388 -15.27 -3.43 -6.14
C ASP A 388 -15.50 -2.68 -7.46
N LEU A 389 -14.58 -1.77 -7.83
CA LEU A 389 -14.66 -1.02 -9.09
C LEU A 389 -14.68 -1.96 -10.30
N ALA A 390 -13.84 -2.99 -10.31
CA ALA A 390 -13.84 -4.00 -11.37
C ALA A 390 -15.21 -4.72 -11.45
N ALA A 391 -15.70 -5.28 -10.34
CA ALA A 391 -16.95 -6.03 -10.31
C ALA A 391 -18.17 -5.17 -10.73
N ARG A 392 -18.24 -3.92 -10.26
CA ARG A 392 -19.28 -2.95 -10.64
C ARG A 392 -19.24 -2.54 -12.11
N SER A 393 -18.09 -2.72 -12.77
CA SER A 393 -17.88 -2.46 -14.19
C SER A 393 -18.06 -3.71 -15.07
N GLY A 394 -18.42 -4.87 -14.50
CA GLY A 394 -18.51 -6.14 -15.22
C GLY A 394 -17.18 -6.86 -15.42
N LEU A 395 -16.10 -6.37 -14.81
CA LEU A 395 -14.74 -6.92 -14.90
C LEU A 395 -14.41 -7.83 -13.72
N ARG A 396 -13.44 -8.73 -13.93
CA ARG A 396 -12.81 -9.52 -12.87
C ARG A 396 -11.29 -9.37 -12.95
N ILE A 397 -10.66 -9.03 -11.83
CA ILE A 397 -9.20 -8.97 -11.73
C ILE A 397 -8.63 -10.39 -11.99
N LEU A 398 -7.83 -10.54 -13.04
CA LEU A 398 -7.15 -11.80 -13.36
C LEU A 398 -5.85 -11.98 -12.56
N LYS A 399 -5.08 -10.91 -12.42
CA LYS A 399 -3.80 -10.87 -11.69
C LYS A 399 -3.43 -9.42 -11.37
N ILE A 400 -2.78 -9.20 -10.24
CA ILE A 400 -2.13 -7.93 -9.90
C ILE A 400 -0.62 -8.10 -10.14
N HIS A 401 -0.02 -7.19 -10.91
CA HIS A 401 1.43 -7.13 -11.13
C HIS A 401 2.00 -6.00 -10.28
N GLN A 402 2.86 -6.36 -9.33
CA GLN A 402 3.53 -5.43 -8.42
C GLN A 402 5.00 -5.83 -8.29
N GLU A 403 5.87 -4.86 -8.04
CA GLU A 403 7.22 -5.12 -7.56
C GLU A 403 7.11 -5.53 -6.09
N ASN A 404 7.59 -6.73 -5.75
CA ASN A 404 7.65 -7.16 -4.36
C ASN A 404 8.76 -6.36 -3.64
N GLU A 405 8.39 -5.26 -2.97
CA GLU A 405 9.27 -4.57 -2.02
C GLU A 405 9.84 -5.57 -0.99
N ASP A 406 9.00 -6.50 -0.52
CA ASP A 406 9.39 -7.60 0.36
C ASP A 406 10.41 -8.56 -0.28
N ALA A 407 10.52 -8.65 -1.61
CA ALA A 407 11.53 -9.47 -2.28
C ALA A 407 12.89 -8.78 -2.40
N LEU A 408 12.95 -7.44 -2.41
CA LEU A 408 14.23 -6.75 -2.17
C LEU A 408 14.73 -7.01 -0.74
N MET A 409 13.82 -7.13 0.23
CA MET A 409 14.16 -7.36 1.65
C MET A 409 14.40 -8.85 1.99
N SER A 410 13.68 -9.80 1.39
CA SER A 410 13.82 -11.24 1.67
C SER A 410 15.06 -11.86 1.03
N ASN A 411 15.44 -11.40 -0.17
CA ASN A 411 16.69 -11.78 -0.83
C ASN A 411 17.94 -11.34 -0.03
N MET A 412 17.78 -10.44 0.95
CA MET A 412 18.84 -10.06 1.90
C MET A 412 18.87 -10.89 3.19
N THR A 413 17.89 -11.76 3.46
CA THR A 413 17.69 -12.40 4.78
C THR A 413 17.55 -13.93 4.81
N GLU A 414 17.26 -14.62 3.70
CA GLU A 414 17.19 -16.11 3.67
C GLU A 414 18.53 -16.84 3.36
N VAL A 415 19.57 -16.11 2.98
CA VAL A 415 20.90 -16.65 2.65
C VAL A 415 21.88 -16.45 3.80
N SER A 416 22.76 -17.44 4.03
CA SER A 416 23.85 -17.31 5.00
C SER A 416 24.71 -16.11 4.64
N SER A 417 25.13 -15.34 5.64
CA SER A 417 25.97 -14.17 5.40
C SER A 417 27.45 -14.53 5.21
N THR A 418 27.93 -15.64 5.78
CA THR A 418 29.34 -16.09 5.78
C THR A 418 29.64 -17.25 4.83
N ARG A 419 28.64 -18.06 4.47
CA ARG A 419 28.82 -19.35 3.78
C ARG A 419 28.44 -19.27 2.30
N LEU A 420 29.35 -19.68 1.43
CA LEU A 420 29.14 -19.80 -0.01
C LEU A 420 28.97 -21.26 -0.46
N TYR A 421 28.17 -21.43 -1.50
CA TYR A 421 28.04 -22.64 -2.31
C TYR A 421 28.88 -22.48 -3.58
N LEU A 422 29.61 -23.55 -3.93
CA LEU A 422 30.41 -23.68 -5.14
C LEU A 422 29.81 -24.78 -6.01
N GLY A 423 29.02 -24.42 -7.02
CA GLY A 423 28.47 -25.37 -8.00
C GLY A 423 29.39 -25.56 -9.22
N ASN A 424 29.23 -26.70 -9.90
CA ASN A 424 30.00 -27.08 -11.08
C ASN A 424 31.53 -27.14 -10.80
N LEU A 425 31.88 -27.86 -9.73
CA LEU A 425 33.26 -28.19 -9.37
C LEU A 425 33.68 -29.51 -10.04
N PRO A 426 34.81 -29.55 -10.78
CA PRO A 426 35.34 -30.79 -11.36
C PRO A 426 35.57 -31.87 -10.29
N ARG A 427 35.32 -33.14 -10.64
CA ARG A 427 35.44 -34.28 -9.71
C ARG A 427 36.88 -34.56 -9.22
N SER A 428 37.87 -33.92 -9.82
CA SER A 428 39.29 -33.97 -9.45
C SER A 428 39.74 -32.83 -8.52
N ALA A 429 38.90 -31.84 -8.23
CA ALA A 429 39.28 -30.67 -7.45
C ALA A 429 39.52 -31.01 -5.97
N THR A 430 40.67 -30.61 -5.43
CA THR A 430 41.00 -30.80 -4.01
C THR A 430 40.67 -29.55 -3.17
N LYS A 431 40.72 -29.70 -1.84
CA LYS A 431 40.55 -28.56 -0.92
C LYS A 431 41.65 -27.51 -1.06
N GLU A 432 42.85 -27.93 -1.45
CA GLU A 432 44.03 -27.07 -1.58
C GLU A 432 43.96 -26.23 -2.87
N ASP A 433 43.49 -26.81 -3.97
CA ASP A 433 43.20 -26.08 -5.22
C ASP A 433 42.15 -24.98 -4.98
N VAL A 434 41.06 -25.33 -4.29
CA VAL A 434 39.98 -24.39 -3.95
C VAL A 434 40.51 -23.30 -3.00
N SER A 435 41.22 -23.66 -1.93
CA SER A 435 41.81 -22.67 -1.02
C SER A 435 42.73 -21.70 -1.77
N THR A 436 43.61 -22.22 -2.63
CA THR A 436 44.57 -21.41 -3.40
C THR A 436 43.87 -20.47 -4.38
N HIS A 437 42.85 -20.96 -5.11
CA HIS A 437 42.08 -20.17 -6.06
C HIS A 437 41.36 -19.01 -5.36
N PHE A 438 40.66 -19.28 -4.26
CA PHE A 438 39.92 -18.25 -3.52
C PHE A 438 40.83 -17.33 -2.66
N SER A 439 42.05 -17.76 -2.30
CA SER A 439 43.06 -16.87 -1.69
C SER A 439 43.72 -15.88 -2.67
N SER A 440 43.62 -16.11 -3.99
CA SER A 440 44.29 -15.27 -5.01
C SER A 440 43.72 -13.86 -5.20
N HIS A 441 42.60 -13.54 -4.54
CA HIS A 441 41.99 -12.21 -4.43
C HIS A 441 41.79 -11.80 -2.95
N GLY A 442 42.59 -12.37 -2.05
CA GLY A 442 42.26 -12.46 -0.62
C GLY A 442 42.09 -11.13 0.14
N THR A 443 41.09 -11.15 1.02
CA THR A 443 41.04 -10.39 2.29
C THR A 443 40.55 -11.30 3.42
N GLY A 444 39.55 -12.13 3.12
CA GLY A 444 38.95 -13.03 4.10
C GLY A 444 39.70 -14.32 4.38
N LYS A 445 39.70 -14.70 5.65
CA LYS A 445 40.14 -16.00 6.15
C LYS A 445 39.02 -17.03 6.00
N ILE A 446 39.29 -18.09 5.25
CA ILE A 446 38.38 -19.23 5.09
C ILE A 446 38.45 -20.09 6.35
N THR A 447 37.30 -20.43 6.95
CA THR A 447 37.16 -21.17 8.21
C THR A 447 36.77 -22.64 7.98
N GLU A 448 35.92 -22.94 7.00
CA GLU A 448 35.61 -24.32 6.56
C GLU A 448 35.69 -24.44 5.02
N ILE A 449 36.25 -25.55 4.53
CA ILE A 449 36.12 -26.00 3.12
C ILE A 449 35.55 -27.41 3.11
N LYS A 450 34.41 -27.60 2.44
CA LYS A 450 33.67 -28.88 2.38
C LYS A 450 33.27 -29.21 0.94
N LEU A 451 33.96 -30.16 0.33
CA LEU A 451 33.72 -30.58 -1.06
C LEU A 451 32.83 -31.84 -1.10
N MET A 452 32.07 -31.97 -2.18
CA MET A 452 31.18 -33.09 -2.51
C MET A 452 31.26 -33.37 -4.03
N ASN A 453 30.57 -34.41 -4.52
CA ASN A 453 30.61 -34.75 -5.95
C ASN A 453 29.92 -33.68 -6.81
N GLY A 454 30.70 -32.85 -7.51
CA GLY A 454 30.22 -31.82 -8.44
C GLY A 454 29.96 -30.44 -7.82
N PHE A 455 30.05 -30.32 -6.49
CA PHE A 455 29.82 -29.06 -5.77
C PHE A 455 30.52 -29.04 -4.41
N GLY A 456 30.54 -27.89 -3.75
CA GLY A 456 31.11 -27.74 -2.41
C GLY A 456 30.61 -26.49 -1.70
N PHE A 457 31.16 -26.25 -0.51
CA PHE A 457 30.91 -25.07 0.29
C PHE A 457 32.24 -24.53 0.86
N ILE A 458 32.32 -23.22 0.97
CA ILE A 458 33.36 -22.50 1.71
C ILE A 458 32.71 -21.54 2.69
N GLU A 459 33.30 -21.35 3.85
CA GLU A 459 32.79 -20.42 4.89
C GLU A 459 33.90 -19.45 5.31
N TYR A 460 33.55 -18.18 5.49
CA TYR A 460 34.47 -17.09 5.81
C TYR A 460 34.29 -16.59 7.25
N ASP A 461 35.36 -16.03 7.83
CA ASP A 461 35.34 -15.39 9.16
C ASP A 461 34.46 -14.11 9.18
N ASP A 462 34.49 -13.30 8.11
CA ASP A 462 33.64 -12.09 7.95
C ASP A 462 32.60 -12.29 6.83
N PRO A 463 31.30 -11.96 7.07
CA PRO A 463 30.25 -12.00 6.03
C PRO A 463 30.43 -10.98 4.88
N LEU A 464 31.34 -10.01 4.99
CA LEU A 464 31.67 -9.08 3.92
C LEU A 464 32.63 -9.70 2.91
N ASP A 465 33.63 -10.47 3.34
CA ASP A 465 34.55 -11.19 2.44
C ASP A 465 33.78 -12.19 1.56
N ALA A 466 32.81 -12.90 2.15
CA ALA A 466 31.91 -13.77 1.40
C ALA A 466 31.08 -13.02 0.33
N ARG A 467 30.77 -11.72 0.54
CA ARG A 467 30.00 -10.91 -0.42
C ARG A 467 30.83 -10.46 -1.62
N ASP A 468 32.09 -10.10 -1.41
CA ASP A 468 32.95 -9.63 -2.50
C ASP A 468 33.47 -10.79 -3.37
N VAL A 469 33.58 -12.00 -2.80
CA VAL A 469 33.96 -13.23 -3.53
C VAL A 469 32.91 -13.70 -4.54
N VAL A 470 31.60 -13.53 -4.26
CA VAL A 470 30.52 -13.98 -5.16
C VAL A 470 30.62 -13.35 -6.57
N PRO A 471 30.61 -12.02 -6.75
CA PRO A 471 30.69 -11.41 -8.09
C PRO A 471 32.06 -11.57 -8.75
N ALA A 472 33.14 -11.78 -7.97
CA ALA A 472 34.49 -11.97 -8.51
C ALA A 472 34.72 -13.38 -9.08
N PHE A 473 34.13 -14.42 -8.48
CA PHE A 473 34.36 -15.82 -8.86
C PHE A 473 33.14 -16.51 -9.50
N HIS A 474 31.95 -15.92 -9.49
CA HIS A 474 30.81 -16.47 -10.22
C HIS A 474 31.06 -16.43 -11.74
N GLY A 475 31.08 -17.59 -12.38
CA GLY A 475 31.37 -17.75 -13.80
C GLY A 475 32.85 -17.77 -14.17
N SER A 476 33.77 -17.70 -13.18
CA SER A 476 35.22 -17.83 -13.42
C SER A 476 35.58 -19.23 -13.90
N THR A 477 36.69 -19.36 -14.65
CA THR A 477 37.17 -20.66 -15.12
C THR A 477 38.12 -21.28 -14.10
N PHE A 478 37.78 -22.46 -13.59
CA PHE A 478 38.56 -23.23 -12.63
C PHE A 478 38.79 -24.64 -13.17
N MET A 479 40.06 -25.03 -13.33
CA MET A 479 40.49 -26.32 -13.89
C MET A 479 39.84 -26.70 -15.25
N GLY A 480 39.38 -25.71 -16.01
CA GLY A 480 38.73 -25.88 -17.33
C GLY A 480 37.20 -25.72 -17.35
N GLU A 481 36.54 -25.77 -16.19
CA GLU A 481 35.08 -25.60 -16.08
C GLU A 481 34.70 -24.23 -15.49
N ARG A 482 33.45 -23.79 -15.63
CA ARG A 482 32.96 -22.53 -15.04
C ARG A 482 32.35 -22.75 -13.66
N LEU A 483 32.86 -22.06 -12.64
CA LEU A 483 32.30 -22.13 -11.28
C LEU A 483 30.97 -21.39 -11.17
N THR A 484 30.05 -21.94 -10.38
CA THR A 484 28.81 -21.29 -9.96
C THR A 484 28.91 -20.91 -8.49
N VAL A 485 29.42 -19.71 -8.19
CA VAL A 485 29.57 -19.22 -6.80
C VAL A 485 28.30 -18.49 -6.38
N GLN A 486 27.67 -18.91 -5.28
CA GLN A 486 26.44 -18.28 -4.74
C GLN A 486 26.45 -18.34 -3.21
N PHE A 487 25.59 -17.57 -2.54
CA PHE A 487 25.39 -17.73 -1.11
C PHE A 487 24.68 -19.06 -0.78
N ALA A 488 25.17 -19.76 0.24
CA ALA A 488 24.52 -20.96 0.74
C ALA A 488 23.26 -20.58 1.53
N ARG A 489 22.11 -21.22 1.24
CA ARG A 489 20.91 -21.10 2.08
C ARG A 489 21.20 -21.68 3.46
N GLY A 490 20.78 -20.97 4.50
CA GLY A 490 21.35 -21.09 5.85
C GLY A 490 21.34 -22.51 6.45
N THR A 491 22.48 -22.93 7.00
CA THR A 491 22.57 -24.12 7.85
C THR A 491 21.75 -23.91 9.12
N ARG A 492 20.91 -24.87 9.50
CA ARG A 492 20.25 -24.84 10.82
C ARG A 492 21.31 -25.07 11.89
N ASN A 493 21.65 -24.05 12.66
CA ASN A 493 22.54 -24.18 13.81
C ASN A 493 22.05 -25.27 14.76
N ARG A 494 23.00 -26.10 15.20
CA ARG A 494 22.83 -27.14 16.20
C ARG A 494 24.11 -27.17 17.03
N GLU A 495 23.96 -27.46 18.33
CA GLU A 495 25.00 -27.39 19.35
C GLU A 495 25.34 -25.95 19.78
N GLY A 496 25.65 -25.67 21.06
CA GLY A 496 25.59 -26.58 22.21
C GLY A 496 24.16 -26.86 22.70
N GLY A 497 24.00 -27.76 23.68
CA GLY A 497 22.69 -28.05 24.29
C GLY A 497 22.75 -29.12 25.38
N SER A 498 21.60 -29.39 26.01
CA SER A 498 21.37 -30.58 26.82
C SER A 498 19.87 -30.90 26.91
N GLY A 499 19.51 -32.17 26.75
CA GLY A 499 18.16 -32.72 27.01
C GLY A 499 17.17 -32.77 25.83
N GLY A 500 16.81 -33.99 25.39
CA GLY A 500 15.41 -34.23 24.98
C GLY A 500 15.02 -34.71 23.56
N GLY A 501 15.80 -35.59 22.92
CA GLY A 501 15.31 -36.67 22.00
C GLY A 501 14.33 -36.41 20.83
N GLY A 502 14.72 -36.83 19.61
CA GLY A 502 13.80 -37.09 18.47
C GLY A 502 14.31 -36.63 17.09
N GLY A 503 14.51 -37.56 16.15
CA GLY A 503 14.75 -37.27 14.71
C GLY A 503 13.43 -37.15 13.92
N GLY A 504 13.36 -36.67 12.68
CA GLY A 504 14.42 -36.33 11.71
C GLY A 504 14.80 -37.53 10.82
N GLY A 505 14.58 -37.53 9.49
CA GLY A 505 13.95 -36.55 8.57
C GLY A 505 13.44 -37.27 7.30
N GLY A 506 13.14 -36.63 6.16
CA GLY A 506 13.18 -35.21 5.78
C GLY A 506 12.88 -35.00 4.28
N GLY A 507 12.78 -33.74 3.83
CA GLY A 507 12.51 -33.35 2.44
C GLY A 507 11.03 -33.07 2.12
N GLY A 508 10.66 -32.04 1.35
CA GLY A 508 11.45 -30.92 0.84
C GLY A 508 10.64 -29.95 -0.06
N GLY A 509 11.14 -28.72 -0.23
CA GLY A 509 10.66 -27.78 -1.27
C GLY A 509 9.56 -26.77 -0.89
N TYR A 510 9.63 -25.61 -1.54
CA TYR A 510 8.56 -24.61 -1.72
C TYR A 510 7.91 -23.98 -0.47
N GLY A 511 8.59 -23.00 0.12
CA GLY A 511 8.00 -22.04 1.05
C GLY A 511 7.15 -20.98 0.33
N GLY A 512 5.92 -21.33 -0.04
CA GLY A 512 4.93 -20.40 -0.59
C GLY A 512 3.85 -20.04 0.43
N GLU A 513 3.65 -18.74 0.63
CA GLU A 513 2.47 -18.06 1.19
C GLU A 513 1.95 -18.45 2.60
N ARG A 514 1.45 -17.45 3.33
CA ARG A 514 0.70 -17.66 4.58
C ARG A 514 -0.65 -18.31 4.23
N SER A 515 -0.76 -19.60 4.52
CA SER A 515 -1.92 -20.44 4.17
C SER A 515 -3.27 -19.77 4.46
N GLY A 516 -4.06 -19.56 3.41
CA GLY A 516 -5.47 -19.17 3.50
C GLY A 516 -6.34 -20.26 4.15
N PRO A 517 -7.67 -20.05 4.24
CA PRO A 517 -8.57 -21.07 4.78
C PRO A 517 -8.43 -22.38 3.99
N ARG A 518 -8.14 -23.48 4.69
CA ARG A 518 -7.91 -24.80 4.07
C ARG A 518 -9.08 -25.20 3.17
N PRO A 519 -8.82 -25.80 1.98
CA PRO A 519 -9.88 -26.33 1.12
C PRO A 519 -10.84 -27.25 1.89
N ARG A 520 -12.12 -27.18 1.54
CA ARG A 520 -13.10 -28.18 1.99
C ARG A 520 -12.78 -29.49 1.25
N ARG A 521 -12.64 -30.60 1.99
CA ARG A 521 -12.62 -31.94 1.37
C ARG A 521 -13.99 -32.20 0.74
N THR A 522 -14.03 -32.96 -0.35
CA THR A 522 -15.26 -33.28 -1.07
C THR A 522 -15.59 -34.77 -0.97
N ALA A 523 -16.85 -35.12 -1.16
CA ALA A 523 -17.30 -36.51 -1.24
C ALA A 523 -16.84 -37.21 -2.54
N PHE A 524 -16.41 -36.44 -3.55
CA PHE A 524 -16.14 -36.90 -4.91
C PHE A 524 -14.68 -37.33 -5.07
N ARG A 525 -14.39 -38.52 -4.57
CA ARG A 525 -13.04 -39.08 -4.44
C ARG A 525 -12.80 -40.24 -5.40
N MET A 526 -11.67 -40.20 -6.09
CA MET A 526 -11.11 -41.30 -6.89
C MET A 526 -10.06 -42.05 -6.07
N GLN A 527 -10.08 -43.37 -6.14
CA GLN A 527 -9.02 -44.25 -5.66
C GLN A 527 -8.20 -44.74 -6.86
N ILE A 528 -6.88 -44.63 -6.75
CA ILE A 528 -5.91 -45.08 -7.74
C ILE A 528 -5.12 -46.24 -7.10
N SER A 529 -4.99 -47.34 -7.82
CA SER A 529 -4.38 -48.59 -7.33
C SER A 529 -3.38 -49.15 -8.34
N GLY A 530 -2.37 -49.88 -7.87
CA GLY A 530 -1.23 -50.37 -8.67
C GLY A 530 0.01 -49.46 -8.64
N LEU A 531 0.01 -48.44 -7.78
CA LEU A 531 1.04 -47.40 -7.70
C LEU A 531 2.40 -47.95 -7.22
N PRO A 532 3.53 -47.47 -7.77
CA PRO A 532 4.86 -47.68 -7.19
C PRO A 532 4.99 -47.17 -5.75
N VAL A 533 5.89 -47.77 -4.96
CA VAL A 533 6.07 -47.48 -3.53
C VAL A 533 6.73 -46.11 -3.28
N ASP A 534 7.43 -45.56 -4.29
CA ASP A 534 8.01 -44.21 -4.31
C ASP A 534 7.01 -43.11 -4.75
N THR A 535 5.73 -43.45 -4.97
CA THR A 535 4.71 -42.49 -5.41
C THR A 535 4.48 -41.40 -4.37
N SER A 536 4.64 -40.14 -4.79
CA SER A 536 4.33 -38.96 -3.99
C SER A 536 2.91 -38.45 -4.26
N TRP A 537 2.38 -37.63 -3.34
CA TRP A 537 1.07 -36.98 -3.52
C TRP A 537 1.08 -35.94 -4.67
N GLN A 538 2.28 -35.46 -5.05
CA GLN A 538 2.46 -34.56 -6.20
C GLN A 538 2.32 -35.34 -7.50
N ASP A 539 3.00 -36.49 -7.62
CA ASP A 539 2.87 -37.38 -8.78
C ASP A 539 1.40 -37.73 -9.06
N LEU A 540 0.62 -38.04 -8.01
CA LEU A 540 -0.82 -38.30 -8.13
C LEU A 540 -1.64 -37.09 -8.59
N LYS A 541 -1.28 -35.88 -8.16
CA LYS A 541 -1.97 -34.65 -8.56
C LYS A 541 -1.68 -34.30 -10.01
N ASP A 542 -0.44 -34.50 -10.46
CA ASP A 542 -0.04 -34.21 -11.84
C ASP A 542 -0.47 -35.31 -12.83
N PHE A 543 -0.58 -36.57 -12.37
CA PHE A 543 -1.30 -37.61 -13.12
C PHE A 543 -2.79 -37.28 -13.26
N ALA A 544 -3.47 -36.89 -12.17
CA ALA A 544 -4.89 -36.55 -12.22
C ALA A 544 -5.18 -35.34 -13.13
N ARG A 545 -4.27 -34.35 -13.18
CA ARG A 545 -4.33 -33.21 -14.12
C ARG A 545 -4.28 -33.61 -15.60
N GLN A 546 -3.86 -34.83 -15.95
CA GLN A 546 -3.95 -35.33 -17.33
C GLN A 546 -5.40 -35.54 -17.82
N SER A 547 -6.39 -35.50 -16.92
CA SER A 547 -7.81 -35.43 -17.27
C SER A 547 -8.28 -34.02 -17.71
N GLN A 548 -7.40 -33.01 -17.61
CA GLN A 548 -7.71 -31.57 -17.76
C GLN A 548 -8.66 -30.99 -16.70
N LEU A 549 -8.98 -31.75 -15.64
CA LEU A 549 -9.85 -31.34 -14.54
C LEU A 549 -9.04 -30.85 -13.33
N ASP A 550 -9.62 -29.92 -12.56
CA ASP A 550 -8.94 -29.32 -11.41
C ASP A 550 -9.04 -30.19 -10.15
N VAL A 551 -7.92 -30.36 -9.47
CA VAL A 551 -7.76 -31.33 -8.37
C VAL A 551 -7.80 -30.62 -7.03
N VAL A 552 -8.87 -30.83 -6.25
CA VAL A 552 -9.08 -30.20 -4.94
C VAL A 552 -8.05 -30.71 -3.92
N TYR A 553 -7.85 -32.02 -3.84
CA TYR A 553 -6.94 -32.65 -2.88
C TYR A 553 -6.34 -33.97 -3.41
N SER A 554 -5.16 -34.37 -2.91
CA SER A 554 -4.55 -35.68 -3.17
C SER A 554 -3.83 -36.21 -1.92
N GLU A 555 -3.86 -37.54 -1.73
CA GLU A 555 -3.24 -38.23 -0.58
C GLU A 555 -2.77 -39.63 -1.00
N THR A 556 -1.51 -39.97 -0.70
CA THR A 556 -0.96 -41.32 -0.89
C THR A 556 -1.33 -42.23 0.27
N GLY A 557 -1.57 -43.52 -0.01
CA GLY A 557 -1.99 -44.50 0.99
C GLY A 557 -0.90 -44.78 2.03
N ARG A 558 -1.17 -44.41 3.28
CA ARG A 558 -0.21 -44.42 4.41
C ARG A 558 0.38 -45.80 4.79
N ASN A 559 -0.09 -46.88 4.16
CA ASN A 559 0.26 -48.26 4.45
C ASN A 559 1.20 -48.88 3.39
N ASN A 560 1.63 -48.12 2.37
CA ASN A 560 2.43 -48.61 1.22
C ASN A 560 1.75 -49.69 0.35
N ASN A 561 0.42 -49.84 0.43
CA ASN A 561 -0.38 -50.82 -0.32
C ASN A 561 -0.38 -50.65 -1.87
N GLY A 562 0.35 -49.68 -2.42
CA GLY A 562 0.24 -49.29 -3.85
C GLY A 562 -1.08 -48.57 -4.17
N GLU A 563 -1.66 -47.88 -3.18
CA GLU A 563 -2.94 -47.17 -3.28
C GLU A 563 -2.78 -45.68 -2.97
N GLY A 564 -3.61 -44.84 -3.60
CA GLY A 564 -3.63 -43.40 -3.44
C GLY A 564 -4.98 -42.82 -3.85
N PHE A 565 -5.22 -41.55 -3.53
CA PHE A 565 -6.53 -40.94 -3.68
C PHE A 565 -6.45 -39.49 -4.17
N VAL A 566 -7.49 -39.07 -4.89
CA VAL A 566 -7.67 -37.74 -5.46
C VAL A 566 -9.10 -37.28 -5.25
N GLU A 567 -9.33 -36.01 -4.92
CA GLU A 567 -10.66 -35.41 -4.72
C GLU A 567 -10.91 -34.30 -5.75
N PHE A 568 -12.11 -34.29 -6.32
CA PHE A 568 -12.58 -33.33 -7.34
C PHE A 568 -13.76 -32.49 -6.83
N GLU A 569 -14.11 -31.40 -7.51
CA GLU A 569 -15.15 -30.47 -7.04
C GLU A 569 -16.57 -31.04 -7.22
N THR A 570 -16.85 -31.74 -8.33
CA THR A 570 -18.17 -32.33 -8.60
C THR A 570 -18.13 -33.85 -8.89
N ALA A 571 -19.31 -34.48 -8.84
CA ALA A 571 -19.49 -35.87 -9.25
C ALA A 571 -19.25 -36.11 -10.75
N ALA A 572 -19.44 -35.09 -11.59
CA ALA A 572 -19.18 -35.17 -13.02
C ALA A 572 -17.67 -35.23 -13.31
N ASP A 573 -16.90 -34.35 -12.65
CA ASP A 573 -15.44 -34.34 -12.74
C ASP A 573 -14.85 -35.68 -12.29
N LEU A 574 -15.37 -36.26 -11.21
CA LEU A 574 -14.95 -37.59 -10.75
C LEU A 574 -15.22 -38.68 -11.81
N ALA A 575 -16.39 -38.66 -12.46
CA ALA A 575 -16.72 -39.65 -13.48
C ALA A 575 -15.81 -39.53 -14.71
N SER A 576 -15.64 -38.31 -15.23
CA SER A 576 -14.76 -38.05 -16.38
C SER A 576 -13.28 -38.25 -16.05
N ALA A 577 -12.83 -37.99 -14.82
CA ALA A 577 -11.48 -38.31 -14.38
C ALA A 577 -11.22 -39.81 -14.32
N VAL A 578 -12.18 -40.61 -13.83
CA VAL A 578 -12.07 -42.08 -13.84
C VAL A 578 -12.03 -42.61 -15.28
N GLU A 579 -12.95 -42.17 -16.15
CA GLU A 579 -13.00 -42.57 -17.56
C GLU A 579 -11.71 -42.17 -18.32
N ALA A 580 -11.15 -41.00 -18.03
CA ALA A 580 -9.94 -40.51 -18.68
C ALA A 580 -8.63 -41.07 -18.11
N LEU A 581 -8.62 -41.78 -16.99
CA LEU A 581 -7.41 -42.19 -16.27
C LEU A 581 -7.36 -43.67 -15.84
N ASP A 582 -8.45 -44.43 -15.88
CA ASP A 582 -8.40 -45.88 -15.65
C ASP A 582 -7.63 -46.58 -16.78
N GLY A 583 -6.76 -47.52 -16.42
CA GLY A 583 -5.93 -48.26 -17.38
C GLY A 583 -4.78 -47.46 -18.03
N LYS A 584 -4.51 -46.21 -17.61
CA LYS A 584 -3.35 -45.45 -18.08
C LYS A 584 -2.04 -45.88 -17.41
N GLU A 585 -0.94 -45.60 -18.08
CA GLU A 585 0.41 -45.81 -17.59
C GLU A 585 0.88 -44.65 -16.68
N PHE A 586 1.49 -45.00 -15.55
CA PHE A 586 2.02 -44.11 -14.54
C PHE A 586 3.29 -44.73 -13.94
N LYS A 587 4.45 -44.09 -14.17
CA LYS A 587 5.78 -44.61 -13.77
C LYS A 587 5.96 -46.09 -14.16
N ASP A 588 5.86 -46.36 -15.45
CA ASP A 588 6.07 -47.66 -16.10
C ASP A 588 5.16 -48.80 -15.57
N LYS A 589 3.98 -48.43 -15.04
CA LYS A 589 2.92 -49.36 -14.60
C LYS A 589 1.54 -48.89 -15.01
N ILE A 590 0.69 -49.82 -15.41
CA ILE A 590 -0.73 -49.56 -15.61
C ILE A 590 -1.41 -49.42 -14.24
N VAL A 591 -2.05 -48.27 -14.00
CA VAL A 591 -2.82 -48.01 -12.78
C VAL A 591 -4.32 -48.17 -13.01
N ARG A 592 -5.03 -48.57 -11.96
CA ARG A 592 -6.49 -48.71 -11.98
C ARG A 592 -7.16 -47.63 -11.15
N CYS A 593 -8.05 -46.86 -11.77
CA CYS A 593 -8.78 -45.73 -11.20
C CYS A 593 -10.25 -46.10 -10.98
N VAL A 594 -10.77 -45.88 -9.76
CA VAL A 594 -12.15 -46.24 -9.39
C VAL A 594 -12.77 -45.13 -8.54
N ALA A 595 -14.04 -44.79 -8.79
CA ALA A 595 -14.79 -43.88 -7.94
C ALA A 595 -15.04 -44.51 -6.55
N ASN A 596 -14.61 -43.82 -5.49
CA ASN A 596 -14.79 -44.21 -4.09
C ASN A 596 -15.45 -43.04 -3.33
N THR A 597 -16.71 -42.78 -3.66
CA THR A 597 -17.52 -41.76 -3.00
C THR A 597 -17.86 -42.19 -1.57
N GLN A 598 -17.60 -41.30 -0.59
CA GLN A 598 -18.00 -41.51 0.79
C GLN A 598 -19.16 -40.56 1.16
N PRO A 599 -20.11 -41.00 2.01
CA PRO A 599 -21.16 -40.11 2.51
C PRO A 599 -20.54 -39.00 3.38
N ASP A 600 -21.17 -37.82 3.36
CA ASP A 600 -20.66 -36.64 4.05
C ASP A 600 -20.42 -36.88 5.57
N PRO A 601 -19.29 -36.43 6.13
CA PRO A 601 -19.13 -36.38 7.58
C PRO A 601 -20.13 -35.37 8.16
N PRO A 602 -20.84 -35.69 9.27
CA PRO A 602 -21.92 -34.85 9.77
C PRO A 602 -21.45 -33.44 10.16
N PRO A 603 -22.28 -32.40 9.95
CA PRO A 603 -21.92 -31.01 10.28
C PRO A 603 -21.47 -30.86 11.73
N ARG A 604 -20.35 -30.16 11.92
CA ARG A 604 -19.80 -29.92 13.27
C ARG A 604 -20.54 -28.77 13.93
N ASP A 605 -21.47 -29.10 14.82
CA ASP A 605 -22.43 -28.17 15.45
C ASP A 605 -21.82 -26.84 15.92
N GLY A 606 -22.48 -25.75 15.52
CA GLY A 606 -22.09 -24.39 15.86
C GLY A 606 -22.36 -24.03 17.32
N ARG A 607 -21.42 -24.35 18.21
CA ARG A 607 -21.35 -23.75 19.56
C ARG A 607 -20.10 -22.87 19.70
N GLY A 608 -20.29 -21.57 19.48
CA GLY A 608 -19.23 -20.58 19.67
C GLY A 608 -18.71 -20.56 21.11
N ARG A 609 -17.40 -20.78 21.29
CA ARG A 609 -16.71 -20.49 22.55
C ARG A 609 -15.91 -19.19 22.40
N SER A 610 -16.46 -18.13 22.95
CA SER A 610 -15.78 -16.84 23.18
C SER A 610 -14.47 -17.06 23.93
N ARG A 611 -13.33 -16.67 23.33
CA ARG A 611 -12.01 -16.71 23.99
C ARG A 611 -11.80 -15.47 24.87
N SER A 612 -12.47 -15.42 26.02
CA SER A 612 -11.97 -14.65 27.16
C SER A 612 -10.76 -15.39 27.76
N PRO A 613 -9.66 -14.70 28.14
CA PRO A 613 -8.52 -15.38 28.76
C PRO A 613 -8.87 -15.99 30.13
N PRO A 614 -8.50 -17.24 30.42
CA PRO A 614 -8.60 -17.79 31.77
C PRO A 614 -7.57 -17.12 32.68
N GLY A 615 -8.01 -16.57 33.81
CA GLY A 615 -7.14 -15.87 34.75
C GLY A 615 -6.12 -16.80 35.43
N ARG A 616 -4.90 -16.28 35.68
CA ARG A 616 -3.92 -16.96 36.53
C ARG A 616 -4.49 -17.15 37.94
N ARG A 617 -4.45 -18.37 38.48
CA ARG A 617 -4.52 -18.60 39.93
C ARG A 617 -3.11 -18.84 40.50
N PRO A 618 -2.85 -18.51 41.78
CA PRO A 618 -1.49 -18.49 42.33
C PRO A 618 -0.96 -19.87 42.69
N TYR A 619 0.35 -19.91 42.96
CA TYR A 619 1.06 -21.05 43.56
C TYR A 619 0.48 -21.36 44.96
N GLY A 620 0.40 -22.63 45.33
CA GLY A 620 0.00 -23.05 46.68
C GLY A 620 1.20 -23.16 47.63
N PRO A 621 1.03 -22.90 48.95
CA PRO A 621 2.07 -23.17 49.95
C PRO A 621 2.16 -24.68 50.29
N PRO A 622 3.24 -25.14 50.94
CA PRO A 622 3.33 -26.48 51.51
C PRO A 622 2.33 -26.69 52.66
N GLY A 623 2.02 -27.96 52.96
CA GLY A 623 1.00 -28.34 53.94
C GLY A 623 1.52 -28.70 55.34
N ASP A 624 0.54 -28.94 56.21
CA ASP A 624 0.61 -29.66 57.49
C ASP A 624 1.40 -28.96 58.63
N GLU A 625 1.07 -29.14 59.92
CA GLU A 625 0.26 -30.17 60.58
C GLU A 625 -0.41 -29.64 61.90
N TYR A 626 -1.34 -30.40 62.50
CA TYR A 626 -1.94 -30.29 63.86
C TYR A 626 -3.03 -29.25 64.23
N ASP A 627 -4.29 -29.72 64.13
CA ASP A 627 -5.19 -30.06 65.26
C ASP A 627 -5.94 -29.01 66.15
N ARG A 628 -7.24 -29.34 66.42
CA ARG A 628 -8.16 -28.97 67.54
C ARG A 628 -8.77 -27.56 67.75
N ARG A 629 -10.12 -27.60 67.78
CA ARG A 629 -11.10 -26.90 68.69
C ARG A 629 -11.36 -25.37 68.54
N GLY A 630 -12.54 -25.06 68.00
CA GLY A 630 -13.64 -24.40 68.75
C GLY A 630 -13.61 -22.87 68.99
N PRO A 631 -14.63 -22.09 68.54
CA PRO A 631 -14.81 -20.67 68.90
C PRO A 631 -15.46 -20.51 70.29
N PRO A 632 -15.26 -19.38 71.03
CA PRO A 632 -16.21 -18.26 70.89
C PRO A 632 -15.74 -16.82 71.29
N ARG A 633 -16.52 -15.80 70.84
CA ARG A 633 -16.92 -14.53 71.52
C ARG A 633 -15.91 -13.68 72.33
N GLY A 634 -15.89 -12.36 72.08
CA GLY A 634 -15.91 -11.38 73.19
C GLY A 634 -15.29 -9.97 73.03
N TYR A 635 -16.14 -8.94 73.12
CA TYR A 635 -16.00 -7.70 73.91
C TYR A 635 -14.78 -6.73 73.76
N SER A 636 -15.07 -5.54 73.19
CA SER A 636 -14.68 -4.14 73.53
C SER A 636 -13.28 -3.71 74.09
N PRO A 637 -12.81 -2.48 73.78
CA PRO A 637 -11.44 -1.99 74.04
C PRO A 637 -11.24 -1.25 75.38
N PRO A 638 -9.98 -0.93 75.74
CA PRO A 638 -9.63 0.48 76.01
C PRO A 638 -8.25 0.94 75.46
N ARG A 639 -7.72 2.06 76.00
CA ARG A 639 -6.61 2.91 75.50
C ARG A 639 -5.38 2.90 76.45
N ARG A 640 -4.34 3.69 76.09
CA ARG A 640 -3.23 4.26 76.95
C ARG A 640 -2.12 3.28 77.34
N ASP A 641 -0.88 3.67 77.63
CA ASP A 641 -0.04 4.90 77.49
C ASP A 641 1.43 4.39 77.29
N GLY A 642 2.47 5.13 76.89
CA GLY A 642 2.66 6.56 76.55
C GLY A 642 4.11 7.00 76.87
N TYR A 643 4.57 8.17 76.38
CA TYR A 643 5.85 8.87 76.73
C TYR A 643 7.15 8.11 76.31
N ARG A 644 8.32 8.71 76.02
CA ARG A 644 8.84 10.11 75.97
C ARG A 644 10.15 10.16 75.13
N ASP A 645 10.81 11.26 74.74
CA ASP A 645 10.67 12.74 74.78
C ASP A 645 11.43 13.28 73.52
N GLY A 646 11.56 14.56 73.14
CA GLY A 646 11.03 15.82 73.67
C GLY A 646 12.07 16.96 73.72
N TYR A 647 12.08 17.81 72.69
CA TYR A 647 12.69 19.15 72.74
C TYR A 647 11.71 20.20 72.16
N ARG A 648 11.83 21.45 72.62
CA ARG A 648 10.93 22.58 72.34
C ARG A 648 11.73 23.86 72.09
N ASP A 649 11.26 24.68 71.16
CA ASP A 649 10.77 26.05 71.44
C ASP A 649 10.00 26.55 70.18
N ARG A 650 8.73 26.98 70.31
CA ARG A 650 8.17 28.31 70.69
C ARG A 650 7.99 29.29 69.52
N SER A 651 6.72 29.54 69.22
CA SER A 651 6.15 30.56 68.31
C SER A 651 5.91 31.90 69.07
N PRO A 652 5.11 32.92 68.63
CA PRO A 652 4.21 33.11 67.45
C PRO A 652 4.39 34.54 66.82
N PRO A 653 3.39 35.36 66.35
CA PRO A 653 1.97 35.15 65.93
C PRO A 653 1.43 35.94 64.67
N ARG A 654 0.31 35.43 64.07
CA ARG A 654 -0.85 36.19 63.46
C ARG A 654 -0.62 36.99 62.14
N ARG A 655 -1.61 37.38 61.28
CA ARG A 655 -3.11 37.29 61.11
C ARG A 655 -3.44 37.72 59.63
N GLU A 656 -4.64 37.83 59.02
CA GLU A 656 -6.04 37.28 58.92
C GLU A 656 -6.66 38.01 57.67
N TYR A 657 -7.82 37.77 57.02
CA TYR A 657 -9.09 36.99 57.18
C TYR A 657 -9.16 35.87 56.07
N TYR A 658 -10.20 35.12 55.65
CA TYR A 658 -11.70 35.16 55.57
C TYR A 658 -12.27 36.20 54.57
N ASP A 659 -13.34 35.99 53.78
CA ASP A 659 -14.30 34.86 53.52
C ASP A 659 -14.64 34.82 51.99
N ASP A 660 -14.97 33.75 51.27
CA ASP A 660 -15.74 32.48 51.43
C ASP A 660 -17.10 32.49 50.66
N ARG A 661 -17.57 31.30 50.24
CA ARG A 661 -18.92 30.90 49.75
C ARG A 661 -19.44 31.28 48.35
N ALA A 662 -19.36 30.24 47.50
CA ALA A 662 -20.53 29.45 47.06
C ALA A 662 -21.22 29.75 45.71
N ARG A 663 -21.94 28.71 45.23
CA ARG A 663 -22.63 28.59 43.94
C ARG A 663 -24.13 28.85 44.11
N TYR A 664 -24.83 29.46 43.14
CA TYR A 664 -26.02 28.89 42.47
C TYR A 664 -26.69 29.82 41.43
N ARG A 665 -27.22 29.22 40.35
CA ARG A 665 -28.31 29.60 39.40
C ARG A 665 -28.42 31.03 38.78
N SER A 666 -29.10 31.05 37.63
CA SER A 666 -29.26 32.14 36.66
C SER A 666 -30.32 33.21 37.03
N PRO A 667 -30.22 34.44 36.49
CA PRO A 667 -31.29 35.46 36.52
C PRO A 667 -32.16 35.47 35.23
N PRO A 668 -33.47 35.83 35.33
CA PRO A 668 -34.38 36.04 34.19
C PRO A 668 -34.58 37.55 33.82
N ARG A 669 -35.60 37.85 32.99
CA ARG A 669 -35.87 39.12 32.26
C ARG A 669 -36.49 40.29 33.08
N HIS A 670 -36.63 41.43 32.38
CA HIS A 670 -37.42 42.68 32.62
C HIS A 670 -36.61 43.89 33.15
N GLY A 671 -36.83 45.16 32.74
CA GLY A 671 -37.62 45.69 31.61
C GLY A 671 -37.92 47.22 31.69
N ARG A 672 -37.98 47.91 30.53
CA ARG A 672 -38.24 49.37 30.28
C ARG A 672 -37.10 50.37 30.59
N GLY A 673 -37.06 51.47 29.81
CA GLY A 673 -36.17 52.66 29.94
C GLY A 673 -36.97 53.97 29.84
N PRO A 674 -36.32 55.16 29.82
CA PRO A 674 -36.35 56.06 28.62
C PRO A 674 -35.08 56.97 28.51
N PRO A 675 -34.98 57.99 27.61
CA PRO A 675 -35.65 58.28 26.32
C PRO A 675 -34.67 58.50 25.11
N MET A 676 -35.26 58.93 23.99
CA MET A 676 -34.77 59.46 22.68
C MET A 676 -33.65 60.56 22.71
N ASP A 677 -33.01 60.99 21.60
CA ASP A 677 -33.49 61.16 20.19
C ASP A 677 -32.42 61.02 19.06
N ASP A 678 -32.86 61.27 17.79
CA ASP A 678 -32.09 61.61 16.55
C ASP A 678 -31.32 60.52 15.72
N TYR A 679 -32.02 59.83 14.80
CA TYR A 679 -31.84 59.90 13.31
C TYR A 679 -32.90 59.02 12.54
N PRO A 680 -33.15 59.21 11.22
CA PRO A 680 -34.40 58.77 10.56
C PRO A 680 -34.40 57.37 9.90
N PRO A 681 -35.58 56.81 9.54
CA PRO A 681 -35.74 55.40 9.16
C PRO A 681 -35.80 55.08 7.63
N PRO A 682 -35.47 53.84 7.22
CA PRO A 682 -35.72 53.30 5.87
C PRO A 682 -37.16 52.72 5.67
N PRO A 683 -37.61 52.50 4.42
CA PRO A 683 -39.01 52.17 4.09
C PRO A 683 -39.49 50.74 4.43
N PRO A 684 -40.82 50.49 4.46
CA PRO A 684 -41.42 49.27 5.01
C PRO A 684 -41.42 48.04 4.08
N ARG A 685 -41.57 46.85 4.68
CA ARG A 685 -41.60 45.54 4.00
C ARG A 685 -42.97 45.19 3.41
N GLY A 686 -42.99 44.66 2.19
CA GLY A 686 -44.08 43.84 1.64
C GLY A 686 -43.97 42.37 2.04
N ARG A 687 -45.05 41.59 1.90
CA ARG A 687 -45.12 40.17 2.27
C ARG A 687 -44.51 39.25 1.20
N TYR A 688 -44.01 38.10 1.65
CA TYR A 688 -44.12 36.84 0.91
C TYR A 688 -44.48 35.71 1.88
N ASP A 689 -45.41 34.86 1.44
CA ASP A 689 -45.78 33.59 2.07
C ASP A 689 -45.06 32.41 1.37
N HIS A 690 -45.26 31.18 1.87
CA HIS A 690 -44.81 29.89 1.34
C HIS A 690 -43.34 29.42 1.53
N ASP A 691 -43.20 28.54 2.54
CA ASP A 691 -42.53 27.22 2.52
C ASP A 691 -41.61 26.85 1.33
N PRO A 692 -40.29 26.62 1.57
CA PRO A 692 -39.32 26.24 0.55
C PRO A 692 -39.24 24.73 0.22
N TYR A 693 -40.10 23.85 0.76
CA TYR A 693 -40.07 22.40 0.44
C TYR A 693 -40.72 22.00 -0.90
N ARG A 694 -40.69 22.88 -1.91
CA ARG A 694 -41.04 22.53 -3.31
C ARG A 694 -39.82 22.18 -4.14
N ARG A 695 -40.01 21.23 -5.07
CA ARG A 695 -38.96 20.58 -5.86
C ARG A 695 -39.29 20.69 -7.35
N ASP A 696 -39.08 21.86 -7.92
CA ASP A 696 -39.31 22.13 -9.33
C ASP A 696 -38.03 21.85 -10.17
N TYR A 697 -38.20 21.43 -11.42
CA TYR A 697 -37.10 21.07 -12.34
C TYR A 697 -36.50 22.30 -13.03
N PRO A 698 -35.22 22.27 -13.46
CA PRO A 698 -34.62 23.31 -14.30
C PRO A 698 -35.25 23.32 -15.72
N PRO A 699 -35.19 24.46 -16.44
CA PRO A 699 -35.70 24.56 -17.81
C PRO A 699 -34.82 23.82 -18.84
N PRO A 700 -35.35 23.52 -20.05
CA PRO A 700 -34.63 22.75 -21.07
C PRO A 700 -33.48 23.52 -21.74
N ASP A 701 -32.47 22.77 -22.18
CA ASP A 701 -31.38 23.24 -23.07
C ASP A 701 -31.93 23.52 -24.49
N PRO A 702 -31.60 24.67 -25.12
CA PRO A 702 -32.09 25.03 -26.46
C PRO A 702 -31.52 24.21 -27.64
N TYR A 703 -30.59 23.28 -27.44
CA TYR A 703 -29.94 22.52 -28.54
C TYR A 703 -30.51 21.11 -28.82
N ALA A 704 -31.58 20.70 -28.13
CA ALA A 704 -32.18 19.36 -28.26
C ALA A 704 -33.05 19.16 -29.54
N ASN A 705 -32.42 19.00 -30.71
CA ASN A 705 -33.11 18.81 -32.00
C ASN A 705 -33.72 17.40 -32.22
N GLY A 706 -34.85 17.14 -31.54
CA GLY A 706 -36.02 16.39 -32.02
C GLY A 706 -35.88 15.02 -32.71
N ARG A 707 -36.34 13.96 -32.00
CA ARG A 707 -37.38 13.02 -32.49
C ARG A 707 -38.09 12.35 -31.29
N PRO A 708 -39.37 11.96 -31.41
CA PRO A 708 -40.17 11.52 -30.26
C PRO A 708 -39.93 10.06 -29.89
N TYR A 709 -40.13 9.74 -28.61
CA TYR A 709 -40.29 8.37 -28.12
C TYR A 709 -41.70 8.21 -27.54
N ASP A 710 -42.47 7.28 -28.12
CA ASP A 710 -43.80 6.94 -27.62
C ASP A 710 -43.73 6.23 -26.26
N ARG A 711 -44.72 6.50 -25.41
CA ARG A 711 -44.78 6.01 -24.04
C ARG A 711 -45.58 4.69 -24.00
N PRO A 712 -45.00 3.55 -23.59
CA PRO A 712 -45.76 2.32 -23.45
C PRO A 712 -46.79 2.45 -22.31
N PRO A 713 -47.96 1.78 -22.41
CA PRO A 713 -49.00 1.82 -21.38
C PRO A 713 -48.56 1.11 -20.08
N PRO A 714 -49.24 1.37 -18.94
CA PRO A 714 -48.95 0.70 -17.68
C PRO A 714 -49.10 -0.83 -17.79
N ARG A 715 -48.31 -1.57 -17.00
CA ARG A 715 -48.52 -3.01 -16.80
C ARG A 715 -49.49 -3.22 -15.65
N ASP A 716 -50.63 -3.84 -15.93
CA ASP A 716 -51.53 -4.34 -14.90
C ASP A 716 -50.88 -5.51 -14.12
N PHE A 717 -51.14 -5.58 -12.82
CA PHE A 717 -50.76 -6.72 -11.98
C PHE A 717 -51.90 -7.74 -11.94
N PRO A 718 -51.65 -9.04 -12.21
CA PRO A 718 -52.66 -10.08 -12.07
C PRO A 718 -53.02 -10.31 -10.59
N PRO A 719 -54.28 -10.71 -10.29
CA PRO A 719 -54.70 -11.01 -8.92
C PRO A 719 -54.05 -12.29 -8.37
N ARG A 720 -54.06 -12.45 -7.04
CA ARG A 720 -53.68 -13.69 -6.36
C ARG A 720 -54.76 -14.75 -6.50
N ASP A 721 -54.38 -15.94 -6.97
CA ASP A 721 -55.20 -17.15 -6.90
C ASP A 721 -54.90 -18.01 -5.65
N PRO A 722 -55.77 -18.98 -5.27
CA PRO A 722 -55.72 -19.65 -3.98
C PRO A 722 -54.66 -20.74 -3.83
N GLY A 723 -54.42 -21.17 -2.58
CA GLY A 723 -53.41 -22.17 -2.24
C GLY A 723 -53.81 -23.61 -2.59
N TYR A 724 -52.80 -24.41 -2.92
CA TYR A 724 -52.94 -25.86 -3.13
C TYR A 724 -52.96 -26.65 -1.81
N ALA A 725 -53.75 -27.73 -1.77
CA ALA A 725 -53.91 -28.59 -0.62
C ALA A 725 -52.64 -29.39 -0.29
N ARG A 726 -52.51 -29.80 0.98
CA ARG A 726 -51.38 -30.60 1.50
C ARG A 726 -51.89 -31.89 2.12
N GLU A 727 -52.04 -32.93 1.30
CA GLU A 727 -52.29 -34.31 1.74
C GLU A 727 -50.98 -35.10 1.93
N GLY A 728 -51.06 -36.25 2.60
CA GLY A 728 -49.96 -37.23 2.67
C GLY A 728 -49.08 -37.16 3.93
N GLY A 729 -49.67 -37.23 5.13
CA GLY A 729 -48.94 -37.49 6.37
C GLY A 729 -49.52 -38.70 7.11
N TYR A 730 -48.77 -39.80 7.20
CA TYR A 730 -49.17 -40.97 8.00
C TYR A 730 -48.86 -40.78 9.50
N PRO A 731 -49.65 -41.38 10.40
CA PRO A 731 -49.90 -40.78 11.70
C PRO A 731 -48.97 -41.26 12.82
N ARG A 732 -48.90 -40.47 13.90
CA ARG A 732 -48.74 -40.96 15.26
C ARG A 732 -49.54 -40.10 16.23
N GLU A 733 -50.55 -40.72 16.83
CA GLU A 733 -51.25 -40.19 18.00
C GLU A 733 -50.32 -40.29 19.22
N TYR A 734 -50.38 -39.32 20.11
CA TYR A 734 -50.33 -39.54 21.56
C TYR A 734 -51.13 -38.44 22.26
N ASP A 735 -51.76 -38.79 23.38
CA ASP A 735 -53.05 -38.22 23.78
C ASP A 735 -52.95 -37.20 24.95
N ARG A 736 -53.76 -36.12 24.87
CA ARG A 736 -54.18 -35.20 25.98
C ARG A 736 -53.11 -34.39 26.75
N PRO A 737 -53.53 -33.45 27.62
CA PRO A 737 -54.47 -32.32 27.41
C PRO A 737 -53.77 -30.97 27.72
N GLY A 738 -54.31 -29.78 27.38
CA GLY A 738 -55.35 -29.08 28.15
C GLY A 738 -54.90 -28.66 29.56
N ARG A 739 -55.00 -27.40 30.01
CA ARG A 739 -55.72 -26.21 29.48
C ARG A 739 -55.08 -24.89 29.98
N TYR A 740 -55.43 -23.80 29.31
CA TYR A 740 -55.39 -22.38 29.72
C TYR A 740 -54.94 -22.05 31.15
N TRP A 741 -53.93 -21.17 31.28
CA TRP A 741 -54.16 -19.72 31.23
C TRP A 741 -53.12 -19.06 30.31
#